data_AF-A0A3D2X2X7-F1
#
_entry.id   AF-A0A3D2X2X7-F1
#
_cell.length_a   1.000
_cell.length_b   1.000
_cell.length_c   1.000
_cell.angle_alpha   90.00
_cell.angle_beta   90.00
_cell.angle_gamma   90.00
#
_symmetry.space_group_name_H-M   'P 1'
#
loop_
_entity.id
_entity.type
_entity.pdbx_description
1 polymer ?
#
loop_
_entity_poly.entity_id
_entity_poly.type
_entity_poly.pdbx_seq_one_letter_code
_entity_poly.pdbx_strand_id
1 'polypeptide(L)'
;MKKKVSKFLAMLLTIMLLVQTATTFVMAKEITSNATVYIKNATTGSYLYASGTNVNAGGFQEKNPYYIWSITKKSDGTFWIQNMGTNSYLCLEHASGKALLESTIYEVWMSSKWYIEGNADSSTIDNMWKSTRNSGTGGYLYTNSGNSDVFYGTTAQRWIFEDYSSSSHIPEDGVAGKLTNKVAADAIVVPGPNSDVSSIGATMPYVRYDSEYAALGGGARLANSTNWDLTNIASQASSQSYVVLPSSGSYAEWRANSSGNGVVVRFTLPDTPNGMGQKGSLDVYVNGSKVKTVDLTSYYMWQYLNGGASDTPGGGTACFAFDEAHFRLDRSLVPGDTIRIQSSGANGLTYGVDFLEIEETGGPIPQPAGSYSVVDFGAVPDDGIDDYAAINACVAAADAKGKDVYFPAGTYHINQIWRLSASDMMITGAGMWYTNIQFTNSAQQSGGISGNGDGKTKNIEFCNLYINSNLRSRYGENAIYKGFMDVFDGRSLFHDLWVEHFECGFWIADYNGTLDYSDGIKIANCRIRNNLADGVNFCQGTSNATVYNCSIRNNGDDGLAMWNNNFMSAKDLSNNTFCYNSIDLNWRAGGIAIYGGNNHKIYNNYIRDCFMSSGIHLNTTFPGYKFDSTKSIQFANNTIIRSGCSYDTWRSEYGAVDLTGAVKNVTFDNTYIYDAQHDGIRLGDSVNSVVFNNLYIYGTGVDGNTPSYSSLPHLGAAIMSFGGNPSVTINGMHLRKIAYPDVYYLNQANVVRNNVTNEGNVAYTIPAYRSVGSIQTDHGNHGQVPTIIPTATPTVTPTPTATPIPTVSPSVTPTPTATATPTVTPTPSVPYGNPDMIVTDITWSPANPTNGNQVTFSAVIKNIGTGVAPLGSINGVQFQVNGTSVSWSDNDKTQIQPGGSITVTAVSGPSGSATWAAKTGTYTITAWVNDVNRYPESNTNNNMLTKSLTVTEGGVQPTVTPTPTPGPYGNPDMIVTDITWSPASPVSGNKITFSAVIKNQGTGVAPAGSINGLQFQVNGTCVSWSDNNTTQIMPGQSVTVTANSGPTGSPTYIATAGTFSVMAWINDINRYPESNTDNNTLTKMMTVR
;
A
#
# COMPACT_ATOMS: atom_id res chain seq x y z
N MET A 1 39.45 44.77 66.59
CA MET A 1 38.81 44.86 65.25
C MET A 1 38.93 43.58 64.41
N LYS A 2 40.12 43.04 64.08
CA LYS A 2 40.30 41.92 63.12
C LYS A 2 39.30 40.73 63.23
N LYS A 3 38.97 40.24 64.44
CA LYS A 3 37.98 39.14 64.64
C LYS A 3 36.52 39.46 64.24
N LYS A 4 36.11 40.73 64.06
CA LYS A 4 34.79 41.08 63.49
C LYS A 4 34.81 41.06 61.96
N VAL A 5 35.93 41.45 61.34
CA VAL A 5 36.08 41.49 59.88
C VAL A 5 36.09 40.07 59.29
N SER A 6 36.78 39.11 59.92
CA SER A 6 36.83 37.73 59.42
C SER A 6 35.47 37.02 59.46
N LYS A 7 34.61 37.30 60.44
CA LYS A 7 33.22 36.80 60.44
C LYS A 7 32.37 37.45 59.35
N PHE A 8 32.60 38.72 59.04
CA PHE A 8 31.88 39.41 57.96
C PHE A 8 32.30 38.88 56.58
N LEU A 9 33.60 38.67 56.35
CA LEU A 9 34.11 38.07 55.11
C LEU A 9 33.68 36.61 54.94
N ALA A 10 33.70 35.80 56.00
CA ALA A 10 33.18 34.44 55.94
C ALA A 10 31.68 34.42 55.60
N MET A 11 30.89 35.32 56.22
CA MET A 11 29.46 35.44 55.94
C MET A 11 29.17 35.91 54.50
N LEU A 12 29.95 36.84 53.95
CA LEU A 12 29.86 37.18 52.52
C LEU A 12 30.21 35.99 51.62
N LEU A 13 31.25 35.23 51.95
CA LEU A 13 31.68 34.09 51.14
C LEU A 13 30.68 32.93 51.16
N THR A 14 29.94 32.72 52.27
CA THR A 14 28.83 31.77 52.33
C THR A 14 27.58 32.29 51.60
N ILE A 15 27.31 33.60 51.64
CA ILE A 15 26.19 34.22 50.90
C ILE A 15 26.45 34.24 49.38
N MET A 16 27.71 34.27 48.94
CA MET A 16 28.09 34.11 47.53
C MET A 16 28.06 32.65 47.02
N LEU A 17 27.75 31.66 47.87
CA LEU A 17 27.82 30.23 47.51
C LEU A 17 26.48 29.49 47.55
N LEU A 18 25.36 30.21 47.63
CA LEU A 18 24.01 29.63 47.63
C LEU A 18 23.07 30.39 46.68
N VAL A 19 22.48 29.65 45.74
CA VAL A 19 21.42 30.07 44.82
C VAL A 19 21.78 31.25 43.90
N GLN A 20 22.87 31.09 43.15
CA GLN A 20 22.68 31.06 41.70
C GLN A 20 22.73 29.61 41.22
N THR A 21 21.62 28.90 41.42
CA THR A 21 21.20 27.94 40.40
C THR A 21 20.98 28.75 39.13
N ALA A 22 22.00 28.82 38.29
CA ALA A 22 21.77 28.94 36.87
C ALA A 22 21.05 27.65 36.44
N THR A 23 19.74 27.61 36.67
CA THR A 23 18.84 27.10 35.64
C THR A 23 19.27 27.83 34.38
N THR A 24 19.99 27.14 33.51
CA THR A 24 20.01 27.49 32.10
C THR A 24 18.54 27.50 31.70
N PHE A 25 17.95 28.69 31.67
CA PHE A 25 16.74 28.90 30.91
C PHE A 25 17.14 28.52 29.49
N VAL A 26 16.78 27.30 29.11
CA VAL A 26 16.63 26.95 27.71
C VAL A 26 15.53 27.89 27.25
N MET A 27 15.96 29.02 26.67
CA MET A 27 15.07 29.99 26.05
C MET A 27 14.17 29.18 25.13
N ALA A 28 12.86 29.21 25.36
CA ALA A 28 11.92 28.47 24.53
C ALA A 28 12.14 28.95 23.10
N LYS A 29 12.63 28.07 22.24
CA LYS A 29 13.01 28.44 20.88
C LYS A 29 11.78 29.03 20.19
N GLU A 30 11.95 30.12 19.44
CA GLU A 30 10.95 30.49 18.45
C GLU A 30 10.66 29.24 17.60
N ILE A 31 9.39 28.83 17.49
CA ILE A 31 9.07 27.51 16.93
C ILE A 31 9.28 27.52 15.42
N THR A 32 10.53 27.27 15.05
CA THR A 32 10.94 26.72 13.77
C THR A 32 10.22 25.39 13.55
N SER A 33 9.73 25.16 12.34
CA SER A 33 9.03 23.94 11.91
C SER A 33 9.62 22.65 12.48
N ASN A 34 8.74 21.76 12.95
CA ASN A 34 9.02 20.37 13.30
C ASN A 34 9.85 20.25 14.59
N ALA A 35 9.26 20.72 15.70
CA ALA A 35 9.85 20.65 17.04
C ALA A 35 9.12 19.62 17.91
N THR A 36 9.86 18.70 18.55
CA THR A 36 9.33 17.80 19.60
C THR A 36 9.50 18.45 20.97
N VAL A 37 8.43 18.52 21.75
CA VAL A 37 8.33 19.38 22.94
C VAL A 37 7.50 18.76 24.06
N TYR A 38 7.78 19.20 25.29
CA TYR A 38 6.80 19.21 26.36
C TYR A 38 6.09 20.57 26.39
N ILE A 39 4.75 20.57 26.48
CA ILE A 39 3.96 21.82 26.53
C ILE A 39 3.51 22.06 27.97
N LYS A 40 3.99 23.14 28.58
CA LYS A 40 3.86 23.43 30.02
C LYS A 40 3.12 24.72 30.27
N ASN A 41 2.15 24.73 31.16
CA ASN A 41 1.44 25.95 31.53
C ASN A 41 2.36 26.88 32.35
N ALA A 42 2.56 28.11 31.88
CA ALA A 42 3.50 29.05 32.50
C ALA A 42 3.03 29.57 33.88
N THR A 43 1.73 29.44 34.20
CA THR A 43 1.14 29.96 35.44
C THR A 43 1.02 28.88 36.52
N THR A 44 0.63 27.65 36.15
CA THR A 44 0.44 26.54 37.10
C THR A 44 1.63 25.57 37.15
N GLY A 45 2.52 25.59 36.17
CA GLY A 45 3.61 24.62 36.01
C GLY A 45 3.15 23.23 35.53
N SER A 46 1.85 23.02 35.28
CA SER A 46 1.30 21.74 34.84
C SER A 46 1.54 21.48 33.35
N TYR A 47 1.85 20.24 33.00
CA TYR A 47 2.15 19.83 31.62
C TYR A 47 0.92 19.24 30.93
N LEU A 48 0.75 19.52 29.63
CA LEU A 48 -0.26 18.90 28.78
C LEU A 48 0.05 17.42 28.54
N TYR A 49 -0.97 16.58 28.65
CA TYR A 49 -0.90 15.17 28.30
C TYR A 49 -2.20 14.61 27.73
N ALA A 50 -2.11 13.49 27.02
CA ALA A 50 -3.24 12.75 26.48
C ALA A 50 -3.83 11.74 27.47
N SER A 51 -5.15 11.58 27.47
CA SER A 51 -5.87 10.57 28.25
C SER A 51 -7.01 9.99 27.41
N GLY A 52 -6.67 8.96 26.61
CA GLY A 52 -7.52 8.53 25.50
C GLY A 52 -7.71 9.67 24.49
N THR A 53 -8.96 10.00 24.17
CA THR A 53 -9.30 11.16 23.31
C THR A 53 -9.35 12.50 24.04
N ASN A 54 -9.13 12.56 25.37
CA ASN A 54 -9.10 13.82 26.11
C ASN A 54 -7.70 14.41 26.14
N VAL A 55 -7.60 15.74 26.18
CA VAL A 55 -6.38 16.43 26.62
C VAL A 55 -6.54 16.89 28.06
N ASN A 56 -5.53 16.60 28.85
CA ASN A 56 -5.46 16.89 30.27
C ASN A 56 -4.18 17.66 30.61
N ALA A 57 -4.12 18.24 31.81
CA ALA A 57 -2.94 18.87 32.37
C ALA A 57 -2.70 18.37 33.79
N GLY A 58 -1.44 18.10 34.13
CA GLY A 58 -1.06 17.47 35.39
C GLY A 58 0.36 17.77 35.84
N GLY A 59 0.79 17.09 36.90
CA GLY A 59 2.21 17.03 37.26
C GLY A 59 3.02 16.36 36.15
N PHE A 60 4.26 16.81 35.93
CA PHE A 60 5.13 16.28 34.89
C PHE A 60 5.31 14.75 35.00
N GLN A 61 5.19 14.04 33.88
CA GLN A 61 5.63 12.65 33.75
C GLN A 61 6.63 12.56 32.61
N GLU A 62 7.89 12.59 33.00
CA GLU A 62 9.05 12.46 32.11
C GLU A 62 8.99 11.16 31.29
N LYS A 63 9.28 11.25 29.99
CA LYS A 63 9.27 10.11 29.02
C LYS A 63 7.94 9.37 28.85
N ASN A 64 6.85 9.78 29.52
CA ASN A 64 5.52 9.32 29.17
C ASN A 64 5.16 9.91 27.78
N PRO A 65 4.99 9.11 26.72
CA PRO A 65 4.77 9.64 25.37
C PRO A 65 3.45 10.41 25.26
N TYR A 66 2.48 10.15 26.15
CA TYR A 66 1.27 10.96 26.26
C TYR A 66 1.54 12.41 26.68
N TYR A 67 2.69 12.73 27.29
CA TYR A 67 3.10 14.10 27.65
C TYR A 67 3.96 14.79 26.56
N ILE A 68 4.39 14.06 25.54
CA ILE A 68 5.27 14.56 24.46
C ILE A 68 4.43 14.96 23.25
N TRP A 69 4.79 16.08 22.63
CA TRP A 69 4.06 16.66 21.51
C TRP A 69 4.99 16.98 20.33
N SER A 70 4.53 16.79 19.09
CA SER A 70 5.20 17.25 17.87
C SER A 70 4.50 18.50 17.33
N ILE A 71 5.28 19.52 16.95
CA ILE A 71 4.81 20.82 16.48
C ILE A 71 5.25 21.06 15.03
N THR A 72 4.37 20.75 14.08
CA THR A 72 4.63 20.84 12.63
C THR A 72 4.08 22.16 12.10
N LYS A 73 4.94 23.00 11.50
CA LYS A 73 4.52 24.28 10.90
C LYS A 73 4.11 24.07 9.45
N LYS A 74 2.94 24.59 9.07
CA LYS A 74 2.35 24.45 7.73
C LYS A 74 2.69 25.65 6.84
N SER A 75 2.54 25.48 5.54
CA SER A 75 2.77 26.52 4.52
C SER A 75 1.80 27.69 4.59
N ASP A 76 0.63 27.52 5.22
CA ASP A 76 -0.33 28.59 5.53
C ASP A 76 0.03 29.39 6.81
N GLY A 77 1.16 29.07 7.44
CA GLY A 77 1.65 29.71 8.67
C GLY A 77 1.05 29.16 9.96
N THR A 78 0.07 28.25 9.88
CA THR A 78 -0.48 27.56 11.06
C THR A 78 0.44 26.44 11.55
N PHE A 79 0.14 25.90 12.72
CA PHE A 79 0.80 24.74 13.31
C PHE A 79 -0.20 23.61 13.53
N TRP A 80 0.28 22.39 13.36
CA TRP A 80 -0.33 21.20 13.95
C TRP A 80 0.38 20.85 15.24
N ILE A 81 -0.39 20.37 16.21
CA ILE A 81 0.09 19.92 17.51
C ILE A 81 -0.36 18.48 17.68
N GLN A 82 0.57 17.53 17.55
CA GLN A 82 0.27 16.09 17.59
C GLN A 82 0.79 15.49 18.89
N ASN A 83 0.06 14.58 19.50
CA ASN A 83 0.50 13.85 20.69
C ASN A 83 1.26 12.57 20.31
N MET A 84 2.45 12.36 20.86
CA MET A 84 3.27 11.20 20.50
C MET A 84 2.72 9.88 21.06
N GLY A 85 2.00 9.91 22.19
CA GLY A 85 1.44 8.71 22.82
C GLY A 85 0.14 8.18 22.19
N THR A 86 -0.67 9.04 21.58
CA THR A 86 -1.90 8.64 20.86
C THR A 86 -1.78 8.75 19.34
N ASN A 87 -0.64 9.23 18.83
CA ASN A 87 -0.42 9.62 17.42
C ASN A 87 -1.47 10.60 16.86
N SER A 88 -2.27 11.23 17.74
CA SER A 88 -3.48 11.99 17.39
C SER A 88 -3.27 13.49 17.56
N TYR A 89 -3.99 14.28 16.77
CA TYR A 89 -3.86 15.73 16.73
C TYR A 89 -4.73 16.40 17.79
N LEU A 90 -4.15 17.41 18.46
CA LEU A 90 -4.87 18.33 19.33
C LEU A 90 -5.94 19.03 18.49
N CYS A 91 -7.19 18.70 18.74
CA CYS A 91 -8.33 19.16 17.96
C CYS A 91 -9.40 19.77 18.87
N LEU A 92 -10.13 20.73 18.32
CA LEU A 92 -11.37 21.21 18.91
C LEU A 92 -12.56 20.57 18.21
N GLU A 93 -12.88 19.33 18.57
CA GLU A 93 -14.08 18.65 18.07
C GLU A 93 -15.19 18.55 19.12
N HIS A 94 -16.43 18.64 18.62
CA HIS A 94 -17.68 18.69 19.36
C HIS A 94 -17.83 19.86 20.36
N ALA A 95 -19.08 20.22 20.68
CA ALA A 95 -19.41 21.38 21.52
C ALA A 95 -19.20 21.14 23.04
N SER A 96 -18.19 20.34 23.42
CA SER A 96 -17.88 19.96 24.80
C SER A 96 -17.13 21.04 25.59
N GLY A 97 -16.49 21.98 24.89
CA GLY A 97 -15.57 22.98 25.47
C GLY A 97 -14.17 22.45 25.83
N LYS A 98 -13.96 21.13 25.78
CA LYS A 98 -12.65 20.50 25.99
C LYS A 98 -11.79 20.55 24.72
N ALA A 99 -10.48 20.55 24.89
CA ALA A 99 -9.57 20.14 23.82
C ALA A 99 -9.47 18.60 23.80
N LEU A 100 -9.57 18.02 22.61
CA LEU A 100 -9.59 16.57 22.38
C LEU A 100 -8.45 16.15 21.44
N LEU A 101 -8.35 14.84 21.22
CA LEU A 101 -7.36 14.20 20.36
C LEU A 101 -8.04 13.36 19.29
N GLU A 102 -7.82 13.72 18.03
CA GLU A 102 -8.39 13.05 16.87
C GLU A 102 -7.30 12.47 15.98
N SER A 103 -7.48 11.24 15.51
CA SER A 103 -6.55 10.57 14.58
C SER A 103 -6.63 11.11 13.14
N THR A 104 -7.62 11.94 12.84
CA THR A 104 -7.87 12.53 11.52
C THR A 104 -7.62 14.04 11.53
N ILE A 105 -6.88 14.53 10.54
CA ILE A 105 -6.61 15.96 10.38
C ILE A 105 -7.73 16.60 9.55
N TYR A 106 -8.64 17.31 10.21
CA TYR A 106 -9.72 18.04 9.54
C TYR A 106 -9.25 19.37 8.95
N GLU A 107 -8.36 19.34 7.93
CA GLU A 107 -7.78 20.54 7.30
C GLU A 107 -8.82 21.58 6.87
N VAL A 108 -9.99 21.12 6.41
CA VAL A 108 -11.11 21.95 5.93
C VAL A 108 -11.88 22.63 7.08
N TRP A 109 -11.96 21.99 8.25
CA TRP A 109 -12.71 22.50 9.41
C TRP A 109 -11.86 23.34 10.36
N MET A 110 -10.53 23.39 10.15
CA MET A 110 -9.57 24.19 10.92
C MET A 110 -9.43 23.81 12.40
N SER A 111 -10.17 22.82 12.90
CA SER A 111 -10.18 22.37 14.30
C SER A 111 -8.84 21.78 14.75
N SER A 112 -8.04 21.25 13.83
CA SER A 112 -6.67 20.75 14.05
C SER A 112 -5.57 21.81 13.84
N LYS A 113 -5.92 23.02 13.37
CA LYS A 113 -4.96 24.09 13.04
C LYS A 113 -4.85 25.09 14.18
N TRP A 114 -3.62 25.46 14.53
CA TRP A 114 -3.33 26.34 15.67
C TRP A 114 -2.42 27.50 15.27
N TYR A 115 -2.68 28.68 15.81
CA TYR A 115 -1.70 29.76 15.88
C TYR A 115 -0.91 29.60 17.18
N ILE A 116 0.42 29.55 17.08
CA ILE A 116 1.32 29.58 18.24
C ILE A 116 2.10 30.89 18.16
N GLU A 117 1.88 31.79 19.11
CA GLU A 117 2.42 33.15 19.07
C GLU A 117 2.93 33.63 20.43
N GLY A 118 4.09 34.28 20.44
CA GLY A 118 4.69 34.77 21.66
C GLY A 118 6.14 35.21 21.47
N ASN A 119 6.97 34.87 22.45
CA ASN A 119 8.38 35.20 22.51
C ASN A 119 9.17 34.00 23.05
N ALA A 120 10.47 34.18 23.26
CA ALA A 120 11.36 33.12 23.72
C ALA A 120 11.16 32.68 25.20
N ASP A 121 10.17 33.21 25.90
CA ASP A 121 9.82 32.82 27.28
C ASP A 121 8.51 32.02 27.34
N SER A 122 7.57 32.29 26.43
CA SER A 122 6.27 31.61 26.34
C SER A 122 5.51 31.98 25.05
N SER A 123 4.48 31.20 24.71
CA SER A 123 3.51 31.50 23.64
C SER A 123 2.07 31.22 24.07
N THR A 124 1.11 31.84 23.40
CA THR A 124 -0.31 31.46 23.43
C THR A 124 -0.58 30.43 22.34
N ILE A 125 -1.46 29.48 22.61
CA ILE A 125 -1.94 28.45 21.67
C ILE A 125 -3.40 28.78 21.37
N ASP A 126 -3.73 29.19 20.15
CA ASP A 126 -5.03 29.72 19.73
C ASP A 126 -5.57 28.97 18.51
N ASN A 127 -6.68 28.25 18.65
CA ASN A 127 -7.21 27.39 17.60
C ASN A 127 -7.81 28.17 16.43
N MET A 128 -7.44 27.84 15.20
CA MET A 128 -7.87 28.56 13.99
C MET A 128 -9.40 28.56 13.80
N TRP A 129 -10.12 27.51 14.21
CA TRP A 129 -11.59 27.41 14.10
C TRP A 129 -12.35 28.26 15.12
N LYS A 130 -11.73 28.60 16.27
CA LYS A 130 -12.36 29.36 17.36
C LYS A 130 -11.70 30.69 17.69
N SER A 131 -10.55 30.99 17.09
CA SER A 131 -9.78 32.21 17.31
C SER A 131 -10.61 33.48 17.06
N THR A 132 -10.41 34.48 17.91
CA THR A 132 -10.98 35.82 17.73
C THR A 132 -10.49 36.51 16.44
N ARG A 133 -9.38 36.04 15.86
CA ARG A 133 -8.85 36.48 14.55
C ARG A 133 -9.80 36.14 13.40
N ASN A 134 -10.50 35.00 13.52
CA ASN A 134 -11.35 34.41 12.48
C ASN A 134 -12.86 34.54 12.83
N SER A 135 -13.24 35.57 13.59
CA SER A 135 -14.61 35.80 14.10
C SER A 135 -15.13 34.79 15.12
N GLY A 136 -14.26 33.94 15.69
CA GLY A 136 -14.63 32.96 16.72
C GLY A 136 -14.69 33.55 18.13
N THR A 137 -15.21 32.76 19.07
CA THR A 137 -15.41 33.14 20.49
C THR A 137 -14.17 32.96 21.38
N GLY A 138 -12.97 32.95 20.80
CA GLY A 138 -11.73 32.58 21.46
C GLY A 138 -11.46 31.08 21.40
N GLY A 139 -10.30 30.72 20.84
CA GLY A 139 -9.82 29.34 20.72
C GLY A 139 -8.61 29.06 21.60
N TYR A 140 -8.35 29.90 22.61
CA TYR A 140 -7.15 29.79 23.43
C TYR A 140 -7.19 28.55 24.31
N LEU A 141 -6.17 27.70 24.20
CA LEU A 141 -5.98 26.53 25.04
C LEU A 141 -5.70 26.96 26.49
N TYR A 142 -6.48 26.45 27.45
CA TYR A 142 -6.40 26.85 28.85
C TYR A 142 -6.80 25.72 29.82
N THR A 143 -6.29 25.77 31.06
CA THR A 143 -6.63 24.83 32.14
C THR A 143 -7.43 25.52 33.24
N ASN A 144 -8.43 24.81 33.76
CA ASN A 144 -9.24 25.25 34.90
C ASN A 144 -8.58 24.85 36.23
N SER A 145 -8.45 25.78 37.18
CA SER A 145 -7.84 25.51 38.49
C SER A 145 -8.64 24.48 39.28
N GLY A 146 -8.12 23.26 39.42
CA GLY A 146 -8.77 22.16 40.15
C GLY A 146 -9.45 21.10 39.29
N ASN A 147 -9.41 21.21 37.96
CA ASN A 147 -9.73 20.11 37.04
C ASN A 147 -8.47 19.77 36.22
N SER A 148 -8.21 18.48 35.99
CA SER A 148 -7.15 18.04 35.07
C SER A 148 -7.55 18.19 33.60
N ASP A 149 -8.81 18.45 33.24
CA ASP A 149 -9.22 18.71 31.85
C ASP A 149 -8.63 20.00 31.27
N VAL A 150 -8.27 19.95 29.98
CA VAL A 150 -7.87 21.10 29.18
C VAL A 150 -9.04 21.55 28.30
N PHE A 151 -9.24 22.85 28.23
CA PHE A 151 -10.37 23.50 27.58
C PHE A 151 -9.91 24.55 26.57
N TYR A 152 -10.84 25.08 25.78
CA TYR A 152 -10.60 26.24 24.92
C TYR A 152 -11.57 27.39 25.23
N GLY A 153 -11.13 28.64 25.04
CA GLY A 153 -12.00 29.80 25.27
C GLY A 153 -11.37 31.16 25.01
N THR A 154 -11.99 32.20 25.59
CA THR A 154 -11.59 33.61 25.45
C THR A 154 -10.29 33.98 26.16
N THR A 155 -9.98 33.31 27.27
CA THR A 155 -8.86 33.68 28.15
C THR A 155 -7.56 33.03 27.70
N ALA A 156 -6.68 33.81 27.09
CA ALA A 156 -5.35 33.38 26.70
C ALA A 156 -4.48 33.00 27.91
N GLN A 157 -4.15 31.71 28.05
CA GLN A 157 -3.08 31.24 28.93
C GLN A 157 -1.75 31.15 28.17
N ARG A 158 -0.65 31.27 28.92
CA ARG A 158 0.72 31.24 28.40
C ARG A 158 1.31 29.85 28.60
N TRP A 159 1.95 29.34 27.55
CA TRP A 159 2.53 28.00 27.47
C TRP A 159 4.02 28.11 27.18
N ILE A 160 4.83 27.38 27.93
CA ILE A 160 6.26 27.21 27.71
C ILE A 160 6.43 25.93 26.88
N PHE A 161 7.20 26.04 25.81
CA PHE A 161 7.55 24.94 24.93
C PHE A 161 8.96 24.49 25.29
N GLU A 162 9.06 23.45 26.12
CA GLU A 162 10.33 22.88 26.56
C GLU A 162 10.75 21.82 25.54
N ASP A 163 11.75 22.12 24.70
CA ASP A 163 12.24 21.23 23.64
C ASP A 163 12.73 19.90 24.25
N TYR A 164 12.13 18.81 23.80
CA TYR A 164 12.34 17.44 24.30
C TYR A 164 13.83 17.03 24.20
N SER A 165 14.47 17.35 23.06
CA SER A 165 15.87 17.03 22.79
C SER A 165 16.86 17.86 23.61
N SER A 166 16.43 19.04 24.06
CA SER A 166 17.21 19.95 24.92
C SER A 166 16.97 19.76 26.42
N SER A 167 15.93 19.01 26.79
CA SER A 167 15.41 19.03 28.16
C SER A 167 16.42 18.43 29.14
N SER A 168 16.67 19.13 30.26
CA SER A 168 17.56 18.67 31.33
C SER A 168 17.00 17.50 32.16
N HIS A 169 16.02 16.79 31.60
CA HIS A 169 15.28 15.67 32.14
C HIS A 169 15.77 14.38 31.47
N ILE A 170 17.08 14.18 31.61
CA ILE A 170 17.85 13.03 31.13
C ILE A 170 17.58 11.85 32.07
N PRO A 171 17.44 10.60 31.58
CA PRO A 171 17.38 9.44 32.47
C PRO A 171 18.63 9.33 33.34
N GLU A 172 18.50 8.63 34.48
CA GLU A 172 19.51 8.57 35.54
C GLU A 172 20.88 7.97 35.10
N ASP A 173 20.94 7.40 33.89
CA ASP A 173 22.12 6.81 33.24
C ASP A 173 22.65 7.57 32.01
N GLY A 174 22.00 8.65 31.56
CA GLY A 174 22.61 9.61 30.63
C GLY A 174 22.52 9.29 29.12
N VAL A 175 21.67 8.34 28.70
CA VAL A 175 21.61 7.87 27.30
C VAL A 175 20.22 8.11 26.68
N ALA A 176 20.21 8.55 25.42
CA ALA A 176 19.04 8.51 24.52
C ALA A 176 19.29 7.48 23.42
N GLY A 177 18.24 6.74 23.03
CA GLY A 177 18.35 5.51 22.24
C GLY A 177 18.11 4.27 23.09
N LYS A 178 18.62 4.27 24.33
CA LYS A 178 18.34 3.21 25.29
C LYS A 178 16.83 3.09 25.54
N LEU A 179 16.35 1.85 25.49
CA LEU A 179 14.99 1.46 25.85
C LEU A 179 14.58 2.07 27.21
N THR A 180 13.67 3.04 27.19
CA THR A 180 13.04 3.59 28.40
C THR A 180 12.06 2.61 29.03
N ASN A 181 11.58 1.64 28.23
CA ASN A 181 10.91 0.45 28.71
C ASN A 181 11.94 -0.56 29.22
N LYS A 182 11.66 -1.22 30.35
CA LYS A 182 12.53 -2.30 30.86
C LYS A 182 12.69 -3.47 29.87
N VAL A 183 11.78 -3.62 28.90
CA VAL A 183 11.73 -4.73 27.95
C VAL A 183 11.47 -4.18 26.54
N ALA A 184 12.30 -4.60 25.57
CA ALA A 184 12.27 -4.17 24.17
C ALA A 184 10.91 -4.41 23.51
N ALA A 185 10.44 -5.66 23.50
CA ALA A 185 9.18 -6.03 22.87
C ALA A 185 7.96 -5.28 23.44
N ASP A 186 7.99 -4.76 24.67
CA ASP A 186 6.85 -4.01 25.24
C ASP A 186 6.67 -2.61 24.62
N ALA A 187 7.60 -2.13 23.80
CA ALA A 187 7.41 -0.92 22.99
C ALA A 187 6.35 -1.11 21.88
N ILE A 188 6.19 -2.32 21.33
CA ILE A 188 5.26 -2.59 20.22
C ILE A 188 3.93 -3.17 20.72
N VAL A 189 2.86 -2.38 20.64
CA VAL A 189 1.50 -2.87 20.87
C VAL A 189 1.02 -3.68 19.66
N VAL A 190 0.78 -4.98 19.87
CA VAL A 190 0.25 -5.87 18.83
C VAL A 190 -1.29 -5.78 18.85
N PRO A 191 -1.94 -5.39 17.74
CA PRO A 191 -3.39 -5.22 17.66
C PRO A 191 -4.10 -6.56 17.59
N GLY A 192 -5.36 -6.62 18.05
CA GLY A 192 -6.20 -7.81 17.89
C GLY A 192 -6.65 -8.05 16.44
N PRO A 193 -7.30 -9.20 16.15
CA PRO A 193 -7.92 -9.45 14.85
C PRO A 193 -9.00 -8.41 14.53
N ASN A 194 -9.04 -7.92 13.29
CA ASN A 194 -10.00 -6.94 12.80
C ASN A 194 -10.70 -7.46 11.54
N SER A 195 -12.03 -7.46 11.49
CA SER A 195 -12.80 -7.94 10.34
C SER A 195 -12.93 -6.92 9.19
N ASP A 196 -12.40 -5.71 9.34
CA ASP A 196 -12.31 -4.75 8.25
C ASP A 196 -11.29 -5.21 7.19
N VAL A 197 -11.75 -5.46 5.97
CA VAL A 197 -10.90 -5.92 4.86
C VAL A 197 -9.81 -4.92 4.46
N SER A 198 -9.98 -3.62 4.75
CA SER A 198 -8.95 -2.59 4.52
C SER A 198 -7.80 -2.63 5.54
N SER A 199 -7.97 -3.40 6.62
CA SER A 199 -6.96 -3.62 7.64
C SER A 199 -6.07 -4.85 7.39
N ILE A 200 -6.39 -5.68 6.38
CA ILE A 200 -5.66 -6.92 6.06
C ILE A 200 -4.37 -6.59 5.30
N GLY A 201 -3.26 -7.23 5.68
CA GLY A 201 -1.93 -7.01 5.12
C GLY A 201 -1.14 -5.89 5.81
N ALA A 202 0.17 -5.85 5.56
CA ALA A 202 1.06 -4.87 6.15
C ALA A 202 0.83 -3.46 5.59
N THR A 203 0.92 -2.46 6.47
CA THR A 203 1.05 -1.05 6.11
C THR A 203 2.53 -0.75 5.92
N MET A 204 2.95 -0.51 4.68
CA MET A 204 4.33 -0.23 4.31
C MET A 204 4.47 1.21 3.79
N PRO A 205 5.66 1.85 3.88
CA PRO A 205 5.85 3.23 3.44
C PRO A 205 5.89 3.40 1.91
N TYR A 206 5.98 2.30 1.15
CA TYR A 206 6.07 2.31 -0.31
C TYR A 206 4.70 2.18 -1.00
N VAL A 207 4.63 2.71 -2.23
CA VAL A 207 3.58 2.42 -3.21
C VAL A 207 4.17 1.55 -4.32
N ARG A 208 3.45 0.49 -4.71
CA ARG A 208 3.84 -0.40 -5.81
C ARG A 208 3.32 0.09 -7.16
N TYR A 209 4.13 -0.13 -8.19
CA TYR A 209 3.84 0.14 -9.59
C TYR A 209 4.15 -1.13 -10.40
N ASP A 210 3.15 -2.00 -10.58
CA ASP A 210 3.34 -3.29 -11.28
C ASP A 210 3.61 -3.09 -12.78
N SER A 211 4.32 -4.03 -13.41
CA SER A 211 4.80 -3.95 -14.81
C SER A 211 3.71 -3.92 -15.87
N GLU A 212 2.55 -4.46 -15.53
CA GLU A 212 1.34 -4.29 -16.28
C GLU A 212 1.01 -2.79 -16.50
N TYR A 213 1.26 -1.91 -15.50
CA TYR A 213 0.99 -0.45 -15.57
C TYR A 213 2.09 0.36 -16.29
N ALA A 214 3.07 -0.29 -16.93
CA ALA A 214 4.21 0.39 -17.56
C ALA A 214 3.95 0.79 -19.02
N ALA A 215 4.37 2.00 -19.39
CA ALA A 215 4.55 2.39 -20.77
C ALA A 215 5.81 1.71 -21.35
N LEU A 216 5.63 0.82 -22.32
CA LEU A 216 6.70 0.01 -22.90
C LEU A 216 7.35 0.69 -24.10
N GLY A 217 8.61 0.37 -24.39
CA GLY A 217 9.26 0.80 -25.61
C GLY A 217 10.59 0.12 -25.91
N GLY A 218 11.21 0.49 -27.04
CA GLY A 218 12.51 -0.05 -27.47
C GLY A 218 12.54 -1.57 -27.67
N GLY A 219 11.41 -2.20 -28.00
CA GLY A 219 11.28 -3.66 -28.13
C GLY A 219 10.91 -4.40 -26.84
N ALA A 220 10.68 -3.69 -25.74
CA ALA A 220 10.08 -4.27 -24.54
C ALA A 220 8.67 -4.82 -24.81
N ARG A 221 8.28 -5.87 -24.07
CA ARG A 221 6.97 -6.52 -24.18
C ARG A 221 6.54 -7.10 -22.84
N LEU A 222 5.23 -7.15 -22.59
CA LEU A 222 4.70 -7.89 -21.44
C LEU A 222 4.74 -9.40 -21.72
N ALA A 223 5.22 -10.18 -20.76
CA ALA A 223 5.10 -11.64 -20.72
C ALA A 223 4.18 -12.02 -19.54
N ASN A 224 3.36 -13.04 -19.71
CA ASN A 224 2.42 -13.49 -18.69
C ASN A 224 2.33 -15.03 -18.64
N SER A 225 1.73 -15.56 -17.56
CA SER A 225 1.36 -16.97 -17.43
C SER A 225 -0.10 -17.10 -17.01
N THR A 226 -0.92 -17.79 -17.81
CA THR A 226 -2.34 -18.02 -17.51
C THR A 226 -2.64 -19.45 -17.04
N ASN A 227 -1.62 -20.31 -17.01
CA ASN A 227 -1.71 -21.74 -16.69
C ASN A 227 -0.66 -22.21 -15.68
N TRP A 228 0.07 -21.26 -15.06
CA TRP A 228 1.15 -21.51 -14.09
C TRP A 228 2.18 -22.56 -14.58
N ASP A 229 2.48 -22.56 -15.88
CA ASP A 229 3.52 -23.42 -16.45
C ASP A 229 4.86 -23.20 -15.73
N LEU A 230 5.39 -24.27 -15.14
CA LEU A 230 6.63 -24.27 -14.36
C LEU A 230 7.86 -23.84 -15.17
N THR A 231 7.80 -23.88 -16.51
CA THR A 231 8.87 -23.42 -17.40
C THR A 231 8.73 -21.95 -17.81
N ASN A 232 7.56 -21.33 -17.57
CA ASN A 232 7.30 -19.93 -17.87
C ASN A 232 7.67 -19.06 -16.67
N ILE A 233 8.74 -18.27 -16.78
CA ILE A 233 9.23 -17.34 -15.75
C ILE A 233 8.09 -16.44 -15.20
N ALA A 234 7.12 -16.05 -16.03
CA ALA A 234 6.01 -15.20 -15.60
C ALA A 234 5.13 -15.84 -14.51
N SER A 235 5.17 -17.16 -14.30
CA SER A 235 4.51 -17.83 -13.16
C SER A 235 5.06 -17.42 -11.78
N GLN A 236 6.23 -16.79 -11.73
CA GLN A 236 6.90 -16.28 -10.51
C GLN A 236 6.88 -14.74 -10.40
N ALA A 237 6.16 -14.06 -11.30
CA ALA A 237 5.98 -12.61 -11.32
C ALA A 237 4.69 -12.19 -10.59
N SER A 238 4.62 -10.94 -10.14
CA SER A 238 3.40 -10.36 -9.60
C SER A 238 2.28 -10.37 -10.65
N SER A 239 1.05 -10.69 -10.23
CA SER A 239 -0.07 -10.89 -11.16
C SER A 239 0.20 -11.95 -12.26
N GLN A 240 1.24 -12.77 -12.11
CA GLN A 240 1.78 -13.68 -13.13
C GLN A 240 2.21 -12.96 -14.42
N SER A 241 2.75 -11.74 -14.33
CA SER A 241 2.97 -10.81 -15.44
C SER A 241 4.21 -9.92 -15.24
N TYR A 242 5.08 -9.77 -16.24
CA TYR A 242 6.29 -8.93 -16.15
C TYR A 242 6.71 -8.33 -17.50
N VAL A 243 7.44 -7.20 -17.50
CA VAL A 243 8.02 -6.65 -18.75
C VAL A 243 9.33 -7.38 -19.07
N VAL A 244 9.44 -7.98 -20.25
CA VAL A 244 10.70 -8.43 -20.85
C VAL A 244 11.38 -7.27 -21.57
N LEU A 245 12.66 -7.03 -21.26
CA LEU A 245 13.54 -6.04 -21.89
C LEU A 245 14.62 -6.77 -22.71
N PRO A 246 14.36 -7.13 -23.98
CA PRO A 246 15.20 -8.09 -24.74
C PRO A 246 16.53 -7.53 -25.27
N SER A 247 16.72 -6.21 -25.27
CA SER A 247 17.88 -5.56 -25.92
C SER A 247 18.19 -4.20 -25.30
N SER A 248 19.38 -3.66 -25.58
CA SER A 248 19.75 -2.28 -25.19
C SER A 248 18.68 -1.29 -25.64
N GLY A 249 18.26 -0.38 -24.77
CA GLY A 249 17.21 0.61 -25.05
C GLY A 249 15.77 0.10 -24.91
N SER A 250 15.52 -1.20 -24.70
CA SER A 250 14.20 -1.70 -24.31
C SER A 250 13.83 -1.19 -22.91
N TYR A 251 12.63 -0.63 -22.71
CA TYR A 251 12.24 0.00 -21.43
C TYR A 251 10.80 -0.24 -20.98
N ALA A 252 10.59 -0.03 -19.68
CA ALA A 252 9.32 0.13 -18.99
C ALA A 252 9.31 1.50 -18.29
N GLU A 253 8.24 2.30 -18.44
CA GLU A 253 8.13 3.67 -17.92
C GLU A 253 6.79 3.91 -17.22
N TRP A 254 6.82 4.29 -15.95
CA TRP A 254 5.63 4.59 -15.14
C TRP A 254 5.52 6.09 -14.87
N ARG A 255 4.30 6.56 -14.61
CA ARG A 255 4.05 7.88 -14.02
C ARG A 255 3.84 7.74 -12.52
N ALA A 256 4.65 8.47 -11.73
CA ALA A 256 4.52 8.50 -10.28
C ALA A 256 3.15 9.09 -9.87
N ASN A 257 2.47 8.42 -8.94
CA ASN A 257 1.25 8.91 -8.28
C ASN A 257 1.52 9.29 -6.80
N SER A 258 2.66 8.87 -6.25
CA SER A 258 3.22 9.22 -4.95
C SER A 258 4.48 10.07 -5.09
N SER A 259 5.00 10.61 -3.98
CA SER A 259 6.39 11.06 -3.90
C SER A 259 7.32 9.94 -3.42
N GLY A 260 8.62 10.08 -3.66
CA GLY A 260 9.62 9.11 -3.21
C GLY A 260 10.99 9.23 -3.87
N ASN A 261 12.06 9.16 -3.09
CA ASN A 261 13.44 9.03 -3.59
C ASN A 261 14.02 7.61 -3.44
N GLY A 262 13.42 6.72 -2.66
CA GLY A 262 13.78 5.30 -2.59
C GLY A 262 13.02 4.51 -3.64
N VAL A 263 13.72 3.71 -4.43
CA VAL A 263 13.13 2.87 -5.47
C VAL A 263 13.68 1.45 -5.35
N VAL A 264 12.77 0.47 -5.29
CA VAL A 264 13.05 -0.95 -5.47
C VAL A 264 12.59 -1.34 -6.86
N VAL A 265 13.37 -2.18 -7.56
CA VAL A 265 13.00 -2.84 -8.82
C VAL A 265 13.03 -4.33 -8.55
N ARG A 266 11.90 -5.05 -8.66
CA ARG A 266 11.95 -6.52 -8.77
C ARG A 266 12.25 -6.88 -10.22
N PHE A 267 13.33 -7.62 -10.45
CA PHE A 267 13.92 -7.86 -11.77
C PHE A 267 14.19 -9.34 -12.01
N THR A 268 14.46 -9.70 -13.28
CA THR A 268 15.01 -11.00 -13.66
C THR A 268 16.10 -10.84 -14.72
N LEU A 269 17.10 -11.71 -14.70
CA LEU A 269 18.07 -11.94 -15.79
C LEU A 269 18.56 -13.39 -15.73
N PRO A 270 19.07 -13.95 -16.85
CA PRO A 270 19.39 -15.38 -16.92
C PRO A 270 20.53 -15.78 -15.99
N ASP A 271 20.53 -17.05 -15.56
CA ASP A 271 21.69 -17.68 -14.92
C ASP A 271 22.82 -17.97 -15.92
N THR A 272 24.00 -18.33 -15.42
CA THR A 272 25.09 -18.93 -16.19
C THR A 272 25.01 -20.46 -16.20
N PRO A 273 25.59 -21.16 -17.20
CA PRO A 273 25.53 -22.62 -17.29
C PRO A 273 26.13 -23.39 -16.10
N ASN A 274 26.84 -22.72 -15.20
CA ASN A 274 27.44 -23.28 -13.98
C ASN A 274 26.80 -22.73 -12.68
N GLY A 275 25.64 -22.07 -12.75
CA GLY A 275 24.90 -21.61 -11.57
C GLY A 275 25.41 -20.31 -10.93
N MET A 276 26.58 -19.82 -11.30
CA MET A 276 27.26 -18.74 -10.57
C MET A 276 26.64 -17.34 -10.80
N GLY A 277 25.48 -17.27 -11.48
CA GLY A 277 24.88 -16.04 -11.95
C GLY A 277 25.75 -15.30 -12.96
N GLN A 278 25.28 -14.13 -13.37
CA GLN A 278 26.04 -13.16 -14.16
C GLN A 278 25.68 -11.73 -13.73
N LYS A 279 26.46 -10.76 -14.20
CA LYS A 279 26.19 -9.34 -13.96
C LYS A 279 25.54 -8.70 -15.19
N GLY A 280 24.72 -7.69 -14.93
CA GLY A 280 24.09 -6.84 -15.94
C GLY A 280 23.79 -5.47 -15.36
N SER A 281 23.01 -4.64 -16.04
CA SER A 281 22.54 -3.37 -15.46
C SER A 281 21.30 -2.80 -16.15
N LEU A 282 20.56 -1.99 -15.39
CA LEU A 282 19.43 -1.21 -15.88
C LEU A 282 19.73 0.29 -15.72
N ASP A 283 19.45 1.05 -16.77
CA ASP A 283 19.52 2.50 -16.77
C ASP A 283 18.20 3.07 -16.23
N VAL A 284 18.30 3.99 -15.27
CA VAL A 284 17.16 4.69 -14.68
C VAL A 284 17.09 6.10 -15.25
N TYR A 285 15.94 6.45 -15.82
CA TYR A 285 15.65 7.79 -16.30
C TYR A 285 14.49 8.40 -15.50
N VAL A 286 14.55 9.70 -15.25
CA VAL A 286 13.45 10.49 -14.70
C VAL A 286 13.14 11.63 -15.65
N ASN A 287 11.88 11.78 -16.07
CA ASN A 287 11.44 12.74 -17.09
C ASN A 287 12.31 12.73 -18.35
N GLY A 288 12.63 11.52 -18.86
CA GLY A 288 13.45 11.31 -20.05
C GLY A 288 14.96 11.58 -19.88
N SER A 289 15.43 12.02 -18.71
CA SER A 289 16.85 12.26 -18.42
C SER A 289 17.44 11.10 -17.61
N LYS A 290 18.58 10.53 -18.03
CA LYS A 290 19.24 9.45 -17.26
C LYS A 290 19.75 10.00 -15.93
N VAL A 291 19.39 9.36 -14.82
CA VAL A 291 19.77 9.74 -13.45
C VAL A 291 20.64 8.68 -12.76
N LYS A 292 20.56 7.41 -13.15
CA LYS A 292 21.35 6.34 -12.55
C LYS A 292 21.62 5.21 -13.56
N THR A 293 22.68 4.44 -13.30
CA THR A 293 22.82 3.06 -13.77
C THR A 293 22.73 2.20 -12.51
N VAL A 294 21.95 1.12 -12.54
CA VAL A 294 21.78 0.18 -11.43
C VAL A 294 22.36 -1.14 -11.87
N ASP A 295 23.44 -1.57 -11.21
CA ASP A 295 24.04 -2.87 -11.48
C ASP A 295 23.15 -3.99 -10.94
N LEU A 296 23.01 -5.06 -11.72
CA LEU A 296 22.23 -6.25 -11.39
C LEU A 296 23.15 -7.48 -11.32
N THR A 297 22.72 -8.48 -10.56
CA THR A 297 23.31 -9.82 -10.63
C THR A 297 22.27 -10.92 -10.46
N SER A 298 22.47 -12.04 -11.14
CA SER A 298 21.72 -13.29 -10.91
C SER A 298 22.46 -14.26 -9.97
N TYR A 299 23.42 -13.78 -9.18
CA TYR A 299 24.23 -14.61 -8.27
C TYR A 299 23.41 -15.23 -7.13
N TYR A 300 22.46 -14.49 -6.55
CA TYR A 300 21.56 -14.95 -5.49
C TYR A 300 20.34 -15.72 -6.01
N MET A 301 19.97 -15.46 -7.27
CA MET A 301 18.83 -16.04 -7.97
C MET A 301 19.04 -17.53 -8.30
N TRP A 302 17.97 -18.14 -8.82
CA TRP A 302 17.96 -19.43 -9.49
C TRP A 302 18.26 -20.64 -8.59
N GLN A 303 17.19 -21.36 -8.24
CA GLN A 303 17.23 -22.64 -7.55
C GLN A 303 16.48 -23.68 -8.39
N TYR A 304 17.16 -24.77 -8.75
CA TYR A 304 16.62 -25.78 -9.67
C TYR A 304 15.99 -26.93 -8.90
N LEU A 305 14.66 -26.98 -8.85
CA LEU A 305 13.88 -27.87 -7.97
C LEU A 305 13.38 -29.13 -8.68
N ASN A 306 13.70 -30.30 -8.11
CA ASN A 306 13.19 -31.61 -8.54
C ASN A 306 13.16 -32.57 -7.34
N GLY A 307 12.21 -32.38 -6.44
CA GLY A 307 12.12 -33.04 -5.13
C GLY A 307 13.18 -32.62 -4.09
N GLY A 308 14.29 -32.03 -4.55
CA GLY A 308 15.29 -31.29 -3.77
C GLY A 308 15.79 -30.08 -4.56
N ALA A 309 16.60 -29.23 -3.93
CA ALA A 309 17.18 -28.04 -4.57
C ALA A 309 18.57 -28.34 -5.16
N SER A 310 18.87 -27.71 -6.31
CA SER A 310 20.18 -27.72 -6.94
C SER A 310 20.58 -26.30 -7.35
N ASP A 311 21.83 -25.94 -7.12
CA ASP A 311 22.36 -24.61 -7.39
C ASP A 311 22.91 -24.47 -8.83
N THR A 312 22.53 -25.35 -9.77
CA THR A 312 23.05 -25.35 -11.15
C THR A 312 21.99 -25.78 -12.17
N PRO A 313 21.95 -25.17 -13.38
CA PRO A 313 21.01 -25.58 -14.43
C PRO A 313 21.18 -27.04 -14.84
N GLY A 314 20.07 -27.73 -15.11
CA GLY A 314 20.07 -29.00 -15.85
C GLY A 314 19.21 -30.15 -15.32
N GLY A 315 18.52 -29.99 -14.18
CA GLY A 315 17.84 -31.11 -13.51
C GLY A 315 16.45 -30.87 -12.91
N GLY A 316 15.88 -29.66 -12.98
CA GLY A 316 14.62 -29.33 -12.31
C GLY A 316 13.93 -28.06 -12.79
N THR A 317 12.79 -27.73 -12.19
CA THR A 317 12.08 -26.46 -12.38
C THR A 317 12.95 -25.29 -11.94
N ALA A 318 13.04 -24.23 -12.73
CA ALA A 318 13.85 -23.06 -12.41
C ALA A 318 13.06 -22.09 -11.51
N CYS A 319 13.20 -22.24 -10.18
CA CYS A 319 12.60 -21.37 -9.16
C CYS A 319 13.53 -20.23 -8.78
N PHE A 320 13.05 -19.30 -7.93
CA PHE A 320 13.76 -18.07 -7.56
C PHE A 320 14.20 -17.27 -8.81
N ALA A 321 13.31 -17.20 -9.81
CA ALA A 321 13.58 -16.60 -11.12
C ALA A 321 13.58 -15.07 -11.14
N PHE A 322 13.37 -14.41 -9.99
CA PHE A 322 13.38 -12.96 -9.80
C PHE A 322 14.10 -12.58 -8.50
N ASP A 323 14.62 -11.37 -8.44
CA ASP A 323 15.28 -10.79 -7.25
C ASP A 323 14.98 -9.27 -7.18
N GLU A 324 15.36 -8.60 -6.09
CA GLU A 324 15.14 -7.16 -5.90
C GLU A 324 16.44 -6.35 -5.89
N ALA A 325 16.46 -5.21 -6.58
CA ALA A 325 17.56 -4.24 -6.55
C ALA A 325 17.00 -2.89 -6.10
N HIS A 326 17.59 -2.31 -5.06
CA HIS A 326 17.14 -1.05 -4.48
C HIS A 326 18.19 0.07 -4.62
N PHE A 327 17.73 1.31 -4.79
CA PHE A 327 18.60 2.48 -4.90
C PHE A 327 17.88 3.76 -4.48
N ARG A 328 18.66 4.77 -4.13
CA ARG A 328 18.17 6.13 -3.85
C ARG A 328 18.40 7.04 -5.06
N LEU A 329 17.43 7.89 -5.34
CA LEU A 329 17.50 9.01 -6.26
C LEU A 329 17.98 10.27 -5.52
N ASP A 330 18.71 11.13 -6.24
CA ASP A 330 19.33 12.32 -5.68
C ASP A 330 18.28 13.42 -5.35
N ARG A 331 17.07 13.29 -5.92
CA ARG A 331 15.84 13.99 -5.52
C ARG A 331 14.70 13.00 -5.38
N SER A 332 13.70 13.37 -4.59
CA SER A 332 12.38 12.73 -4.61
C SER A 332 11.68 12.93 -5.95
N LEU A 333 11.01 11.88 -6.42
CA LEU A 333 9.93 11.98 -7.39
C LEU A 333 8.75 12.72 -6.76
N VAL A 334 7.91 13.34 -7.58
CA VAL A 334 6.62 13.91 -7.18
C VAL A 334 5.50 13.39 -8.09
N PRO A 335 4.23 13.36 -7.63
CA PRO A 335 3.11 12.93 -8.46
C PRO A 335 3.07 13.67 -9.80
N GLY A 336 3.09 12.92 -10.89
CA GLY A 336 3.19 13.43 -12.26
C GLY A 336 4.56 13.26 -12.93
N ASP A 337 5.66 13.07 -12.18
CA ASP A 337 6.95 12.66 -12.73
C ASP A 337 6.82 11.33 -13.49
N THR A 338 7.72 11.09 -14.44
CA THR A 338 7.91 9.76 -15.05
C THR A 338 9.22 9.14 -14.60
N ILE A 339 9.19 7.85 -14.26
CA ILE A 339 10.36 7.02 -13.98
C ILE A 339 10.40 5.86 -14.98
N ARG A 340 11.56 5.67 -15.61
CA ARG A 340 11.78 4.63 -16.61
C ARG A 340 12.95 3.76 -16.21
N ILE A 341 12.74 2.45 -16.30
CA ILE A 341 13.76 1.41 -16.18
C ILE A 341 14.02 0.86 -17.59
N GLN A 342 15.27 0.95 -18.04
CA GLN A 342 15.68 0.64 -19.41
C GLN A 342 16.87 -0.31 -19.41
N SER A 343 16.90 -1.31 -20.27
CA SER A 343 18.08 -2.15 -20.47
C SER A 343 19.25 -1.31 -20.97
N SER A 344 20.37 -1.33 -20.24
CA SER A 344 21.62 -0.71 -20.69
C SER A 344 22.20 -1.44 -21.91
N GLY A 345 21.84 -2.72 -22.09
CA GLY A 345 22.49 -3.63 -23.04
C GLY A 345 23.75 -4.30 -22.50
N ALA A 346 24.10 -4.11 -21.23
CA ALA A 346 25.24 -4.77 -20.60
C ALA A 346 25.19 -6.29 -20.84
N ASN A 347 26.33 -6.84 -21.28
CA ASN A 347 26.54 -8.25 -21.63
C ASN A 347 25.55 -8.86 -22.65
N GLY A 348 24.77 -8.03 -23.36
CA GLY A 348 23.79 -8.48 -24.36
C GLY A 348 22.60 -9.25 -23.78
N LEU A 349 22.35 -9.13 -22.47
CA LEU A 349 21.33 -9.92 -21.77
C LEU A 349 19.91 -9.41 -22.07
N THR A 350 18.96 -10.34 -22.08
CA THR A 350 17.53 -10.05 -21.89
C THR A 350 17.28 -9.91 -20.40
N TYR A 351 16.73 -8.78 -19.98
CA TYR A 351 16.27 -8.56 -18.61
C TYR A 351 14.76 -8.72 -18.53
N GLY A 352 14.23 -8.78 -17.32
CA GLY A 352 12.85 -8.47 -17.04
C GLY A 352 12.70 -7.58 -15.82
N VAL A 353 11.57 -6.88 -15.75
CA VAL A 353 11.12 -6.09 -14.59
C VAL A 353 9.71 -6.56 -14.25
N ASP A 354 9.43 -6.74 -12.96
CA ASP A 354 8.14 -7.19 -12.42
C ASP A 354 7.36 -6.01 -11.81
N PHE A 355 7.97 -5.23 -10.92
CA PHE A 355 7.37 -3.99 -10.41
C PHE A 355 8.41 -3.01 -9.88
N LEU A 356 7.98 -1.77 -9.64
CA LEU A 356 8.66 -0.84 -8.76
C LEU A 356 7.96 -0.77 -7.40
N GLU A 357 8.71 -0.63 -6.30
CA GLU A 357 8.19 -0.08 -5.04
C GLU A 357 8.89 1.25 -4.76
N ILE A 358 8.12 2.32 -4.54
CA ILE A 358 8.63 3.69 -4.41
C ILE A 358 8.16 4.31 -3.10
N GLU A 359 9.11 4.85 -2.34
CA GLU A 359 8.90 5.52 -1.05
C GLU A 359 9.83 6.72 -0.90
N GLU A 360 9.56 7.61 0.05
CA GLU A 360 10.62 8.50 0.54
C GLU A 360 11.48 7.76 1.55
N THR A 361 12.76 8.10 1.58
CA THR A 361 13.76 7.54 2.52
C THR A 361 14.19 8.54 3.59
N GLY A 362 13.72 9.79 3.52
CA GLY A 362 14.06 10.83 4.49
C GLY A 362 15.53 11.29 4.43
N GLY A 363 16.13 11.40 5.61
CA GLY A 363 17.57 11.49 5.82
C GLY A 363 18.05 10.41 6.79
N PRO A 364 19.37 10.22 6.95
CA PRO A 364 19.91 9.25 7.90
C PRO A 364 19.55 9.60 9.34
N ILE A 365 19.17 8.59 10.13
CA ILE A 365 18.92 8.69 11.56
C ILE A 365 20.25 9.04 12.26
N PRO A 366 20.29 10.05 13.16
CA PRO A 366 21.52 10.44 13.85
C PRO A 366 21.90 9.46 14.96
N GLN A 367 23.18 9.48 15.37
CA GLN A 367 23.65 8.69 16.51
C GLN A 367 22.82 8.97 17.77
N PRO A 368 22.23 7.93 18.41
CA PRO A 368 21.53 8.10 19.68
C PRO A 368 22.49 8.58 20.78
N ALA A 369 22.11 9.64 21.51
CA ALA A 369 23.04 10.35 22.40
C ALA A 369 23.54 9.45 23.54
N GLY A 370 24.84 9.21 23.61
CA GLY A 370 25.42 8.35 24.64
C GLY A 370 25.49 6.86 24.28
N SER A 371 25.05 6.45 23.09
CA SER A 371 25.49 5.17 22.49
C SER A 371 27.00 5.15 22.23
N TYR A 372 27.52 4.00 21.78
CA TYR A 372 28.85 3.91 21.15
C TYR A 372 28.71 3.65 19.66
N SER A 373 29.53 4.30 18.83
CA SER A 373 29.52 4.04 17.38
C SER A 373 30.60 3.04 16.99
N VAL A 374 30.29 2.11 16.08
CA VAL A 374 31.26 1.10 15.62
C VAL A 374 32.53 1.71 15.00
N VAL A 375 32.43 2.92 14.43
CA VAL A 375 33.58 3.64 13.86
C VAL A 375 34.53 4.18 14.94
N ASP A 376 34.06 4.44 16.16
CA ASP A 376 34.91 4.79 17.31
C ASP A 376 35.83 3.62 17.73
N PHE A 377 35.46 2.39 17.32
CA PHE A 377 36.19 1.15 17.58
C PHE A 377 36.97 0.65 16.36
N GLY A 378 37.01 1.43 15.27
CA GLY A 378 37.83 1.18 14.09
C GLY A 378 37.12 0.51 12.91
N ALA A 379 35.79 0.44 12.91
CA ALA A 379 35.02 0.05 11.71
C ALA A 379 35.09 1.18 10.66
N VAL A 380 35.12 0.85 9.37
CA VAL A 380 35.28 1.81 8.27
C VAL A 380 34.27 1.49 7.16
N PRO A 381 33.12 2.19 7.11
CA PRO A 381 32.13 1.91 6.09
C PRO A 381 32.65 2.17 4.67
N ASP A 382 32.13 1.38 3.73
CA ASP A 382 32.33 1.49 2.28
C ASP A 382 33.78 1.28 1.77
N ASP A 383 34.70 0.75 2.59
CA ASP A 383 36.09 0.47 2.17
C ASP A 383 36.33 -0.95 1.61
N GLY A 384 35.42 -1.89 1.89
CA GLY A 384 35.48 -3.29 1.45
C GLY A 384 36.27 -4.25 2.35
N ILE A 385 36.63 -3.83 3.57
CA ILE A 385 37.42 -4.58 4.56
C ILE A 385 36.50 -5.10 5.69
N ASP A 386 36.87 -6.21 6.34
CA ASP A 386 36.10 -6.85 7.41
C ASP A 386 36.08 -6.03 8.71
N ASP A 387 34.89 -5.58 9.11
CA ASP A 387 34.62 -4.75 10.31
C ASP A 387 34.40 -5.57 11.59
N TYR A 388 34.27 -6.91 11.48
CA TYR A 388 33.85 -7.80 12.56
C TYR A 388 34.59 -7.55 13.89
N ALA A 389 35.91 -7.33 13.84
CA ALA A 389 36.72 -7.08 15.02
C ALA A 389 36.34 -5.78 15.75
N ALA A 390 36.06 -4.70 15.00
CA ALA A 390 35.65 -3.42 15.54
C ALA A 390 34.20 -3.45 16.04
N ILE A 391 33.29 -4.10 15.30
CA ILE A 391 31.89 -4.29 15.69
C ILE A 391 31.81 -5.02 17.04
N ASN A 392 32.51 -6.16 17.19
CA ASN A 392 32.49 -6.91 18.45
C ASN A 392 33.22 -6.18 19.60
N ALA A 393 34.25 -5.39 19.31
CA ALA A 393 34.88 -4.52 20.32
C ALA A 393 33.91 -3.43 20.81
N CYS A 394 33.13 -2.83 19.92
CA CYS A 394 32.09 -1.85 20.25
C CYS A 394 30.98 -2.48 21.10
N VAL A 395 30.43 -3.64 20.69
CA VAL A 395 29.40 -4.37 21.44
C VAL A 395 29.89 -4.74 22.84
N ALA A 396 31.08 -5.34 22.96
CA ALA A 396 31.61 -5.75 24.26
C ALA A 396 31.89 -4.54 25.19
N ALA A 397 32.30 -3.40 24.63
CA ALA A 397 32.47 -2.16 25.40
C ALA A 397 31.13 -1.53 25.80
N ALA A 398 30.09 -1.65 24.96
CA ALA A 398 28.75 -1.14 25.21
C ALA A 398 28.02 -1.96 26.29
N ASP A 399 28.05 -3.30 26.22
CA ASP A 399 27.50 -4.22 27.24
C ASP A 399 28.15 -3.97 28.61
N ALA A 400 29.49 -3.87 28.65
CA ALA A 400 30.28 -3.55 29.85
C ALA A 400 30.06 -2.12 30.40
N LYS A 401 29.13 -1.35 29.80
CA LYS A 401 28.71 -0.01 30.22
C LYS A 401 27.19 0.19 30.24
N GLY A 402 26.37 -0.80 29.87
CA GLY A 402 24.92 -0.65 29.76
C GLY A 402 24.49 0.41 28.74
N LYS A 403 25.18 0.44 27.58
CA LYS A 403 25.01 1.37 26.46
C LYS A 403 24.55 0.64 25.20
N ASP A 404 23.96 1.41 24.29
CA ASP A 404 23.56 0.97 22.95
C ASP A 404 24.69 1.07 21.92
N VAL A 405 24.55 0.36 20.80
CA VAL A 405 25.48 0.36 19.67
C VAL A 405 24.85 1.03 18.45
N TYR A 406 25.60 1.93 17.81
CA TYR A 406 25.18 2.66 16.62
C TYR A 406 26.07 2.42 15.41
N PHE A 407 25.45 2.08 14.29
CA PHE A 407 26.08 2.00 12.97
C PHE A 407 25.72 3.24 12.14
N PRO A 408 26.69 4.12 11.82
CA PRO A 408 26.50 5.22 10.87
C PRO A 408 26.05 4.75 9.48
N ALA A 409 25.67 5.69 8.62
CA ALA A 409 25.41 5.40 7.22
C ALA A 409 26.67 4.85 6.51
N GLY A 410 26.47 3.92 5.58
CA GLY A 410 27.49 3.21 4.81
C GLY A 410 27.42 1.68 4.95
N THR A 411 28.30 0.98 4.24
CA THR A 411 28.34 -0.49 4.16
C THR A 411 29.45 -1.08 5.02
N TYR A 412 29.08 -1.90 6.00
CA TYR A 412 30.01 -2.64 6.86
C TYR A 412 30.08 -4.10 6.42
N HIS A 413 31.28 -4.69 6.41
CA HIS A 413 31.50 -6.04 5.89
C HIS A 413 31.82 -7.05 6.99
N ILE A 414 31.27 -8.26 6.88
CA ILE A 414 31.49 -9.33 7.87
C ILE A 414 31.77 -10.67 7.16
N ASN A 415 32.93 -11.29 7.40
CA ASN A 415 33.36 -12.52 6.71
C ASN A 415 33.00 -13.87 7.41
N GLN A 416 32.22 -13.81 8.48
CA GLN A 416 31.96 -14.92 9.42
C GLN A 416 30.65 -14.71 10.21
N ILE A 417 30.13 -15.74 10.91
CA ILE A 417 28.92 -15.58 11.76
C ILE A 417 29.18 -14.54 12.86
N TRP A 418 28.33 -13.52 12.95
CA TRP A 418 28.32 -12.58 14.08
C TRP A 418 27.60 -13.20 15.27
N ARG A 419 28.38 -13.66 16.26
CA ARG A 419 27.87 -14.27 17.50
C ARG A 419 27.64 -13.20 18.57
N LEU A 420 26.41 -12.75 18.72
CA LEU A 420 26.05 -11.71 19.69
C LEU A 420 26.02 -12.26 21.12
N SER A 421 26.65 -11.56 22.06
CA SER A 421 26.53 -11.79 23.51
C SER A 421 26.47 -10.43 24.20
N ALA A 422 25.26 -9.98 24.50
CA ALA A 422 24.96 -8.70 25.14
C ALA A 422 23.58 -8.77 25.81
N SER A 423 23.32 -7.87 26.77
CA SER A 423 22.00 -7.77 27.43
C SER A 423 21.52 -6.33 27.58
N ASP A 424 20.19 -6.13 27.54
CA ASP A 424 19.51 -4.85 27.77
C ASP A 424 20.06 -3.71 26.87
N MET A 425 20.18 -3.99 25.56
CA MET A 425 20.92 -3.17 24.58
C MET A 425 20.13 -2.97 23.27
N MET A 426 20.06 -1.74 22.78
CA MET A 426 19.70 -1.46 21.39
C MET A 426 20.94 -1.52 20.47
N ILE A 427 20.76 -2.10 19.28
CA ILE A 427 21.72 -2.12 18.17
C ILE A 427 21.01 -1.51 16.96
N THR A 428 21.39 -0.29 16.57
CA THR A 428 20.65 0.49 15.57
C THR A 428 21.54 1.06 14.46
N GLY A 429 21.03 1.11 13.23
CA GLY A 429 21.66 1.79 12.10
C GLY A 429 21.14 3.21 11.86
N ALA A 430 21.63 3.86 10.81
CA ALA A 430 21.14 5.15 10.33
C ALA A 430 19.83 5.04 9.52
N GLY A 431 19.20 3.87 9.47
CA GLY A 431 18.00 3.54 8.70
C GLY A 431 18.31 2.53 7.59
N MET A 432 17.34 1.68 7.24
CA MET A 432 17.51 0.61 6.25
C MET A 432 17.93 1.07 4.84
N TRP A 433 17.75 2.35 4.53
CA TRP A 433 18.19 2.97 3.26
C TRP A 433 19.60 3.60 3.34
N TYR A 434 20.28 3.50 4.48
CA TYR A 434 21.53 4.20 4.78
C TYR A 434 22.63 3.30 5.32
N THR A 435 22.29 2.31 6.15
CA THR A 435 23.27 1.42 6.76
C THR A 435 23.05 -0.02 6.28
N ASN A 436 24.10 -0.60 5.69
CA ASN A 436 24.14 -1.96 5.18
C ASN A 436 25.12 -2.81 6.00
N ILE A 437 24.72 -3.99 6.45
CA ILE A 437 25.61 -5.04 6.95
C ILE A 437 25.70 -6.13 5.88
N GLN A 438 26.80 -6.15 5.14
CA GLN A 438 27.05 -7.09 4.05
C GLN A 438 27.94 -8.24 4.54
N PHE A 439 27.38 -9.43 4.72
CA PHE A 439 28.21 -10.61 4.92
C PHE A 439 28.92 -10.98 3.60
N THR A 440 30.22 -11.24 3.64
CA THR A 440 31.07 -11.34 2.43
C THR A 440 31.53 -12.75 2.08
N ASN A 441 31.45 -13.69 3.02
CA ASN A 441 31.85 -15.08 2.80
C ASN A 441 30.62 -15.89 2.35
N SER A 442 30.76 -16.71 1.30
CA SER A 442 29.67 -17.48 0.71
C SER A 442 29.52 -18.89 1.28
N ALA A 443 30.45 -19.33 2.13
CA ALA A 443 30.53 -20.71 2.61
C ALA A 443 29.52 -21.03 3.72
N GLN A 444 29.33 -22.32 4.01
CA GLN A 444 28.59 -22.81 5.17
C GLN A 444 29.14 -22.21 6.48
N GLN A 445 28.27 -21.97 7.46
CA GLN A 445 28.63 -21.51 8.81
C GLN A 445 29.46 -20.20 8.83
N SER A 446 29.32 -19.35 7.81
CA SER A 446 30.24 -18.23 7.55
C SER A 446 29.56 -16.85 7.43
N GLY A 447 28.33 -16.68 7.92
CA GLY A 447 27.68 -15.38 8.03
C GLY A 447 26.31 -15.46 8.69
N GLY A 448 25.63 -14.32 8.80
CA GLY A 448 24.41 -14.20 9.60
C GLY A 448 24.69 -13.90 11.08
N ILE A 449 23.63 -13.61 11.83
CA ILE A 449 23.70 -13.18 13.23
C ILE A 449 23.14 -14.29 14.13
N SER A 450 23.96 -14.78 15.06
CA SER A 450 23.64 -15.87 15.99
C SER A 450 23.51 -15.32 17.40
N GLY A 451 22.38 -15.59 18.06
CA GLY A 451 22.17 -15.26 19.47
C GLY A 451 22.62 -16.42 20.37
N ASN A 452 23.69 -16.24 21.15
CA ASN A 452 24.54 -17.35 21.63
C ASN A 452 23.92 -18.40 22.59
N GLY A 453 22.64 -18.31 22.98
CA GLY A 453 22.03 -19.25 23.94
C GLY A 453 22.72 -19.26 25.32
N ASP A 454 23.37 -18.16 25.67
CA ASP A 454 24.33 -18.06 26.77
C ASP A 454 23.72 -17.49 28.06
N GLY A 455 22.40 -17.32 28.11
CA GLY A 455 21.68 -16.64 29.19
C GLY A 455 22.00 -15.14 29.32
N LYS A 456 22.85 -14.60 28.44
CA LYS A 456 23.10 -13.16 28.31
C LYS A 456 22.29 -12.56 27.18
N THR A 457 22.26 -13.22 26.02
CA THR A 457 21.69 -12.70 24.77
C THR A 457 20.17 -12.56 24.86
N LYS A 458 19.74 -11.44 25.44
CA LYS A 458 18.35 -11.21 25.83
C LYS A 458 18.03 -9.72 25.92
N ASN A 459 16.74 -9.41 25.73
CA ASN A 459 16.25 -8.03 25.75
C ASN A 459 17.06 -7.12 24.79
N ILE A 460 17.34 -7.66 23.60
CA ILE A 460 18.00 -6.94 22.51
C ILE A 460 16.94 -6.22 21.69
N GLU A 461 17.21 -4.97 21.33
CA GLU A 461 16.49 -4.26 20.26
C GLU A 461 17.41 -4.16 19.04
N PHE A 462 16.94 -4.55 17.86
CA PHE A 462 17.74 -4.59 16.64
C PHE A 462 16.98 -3.93 15.50
N CYS A 463 17.47 -2.79 15.00
CA CYS A 463 16.67 -1.94 14.11
C CYS A 463 17.45 -1.04 13.15
N ASN A 464 16.73 -0.42 12.20
CA ASN A 464 17.24 0.60 11.28
C ASN A 464 18.39 0.15 10.35
N LEU A 465 18.37 -1.11 9.92
CA LEU A 465 19.47 -1.73 9.16
C LEU A 465 18.94 -2.47 7.93
N TYR A 466 19.65 -2.35 6.81
CA TYR A 466 19.66 -3.36 5.76
C TYR A 466 20.77 -4.37 6.06
N ILE A 467 20.48 -5.66 5.83
CA ILE A 467 21.35 -6.77 6.16
C ILE A 467 21.31 -7.75 4.99
N ASN A 468 22.47 -8.03 4.39
CA ASN A 468 22.59 -8.86 3.20
C ASN A 468 23.67 -9.94 3.35
N SER A 469 23.55 -11.01 2.57
CA SER A 469 24.46 -12.15 2.56
C SER A 469 25.34 -12.19 1.29
N ASN A 470 26.30 -13.14 1.23
CA ASN A 470 26.94 -13.56 -0.03
C ASN A 470 26.64 -15.04 -0.37
N LEU A 471 25.52 -15.55 0.15
CA LEU A 471 25.06 -16.93 0.01
C LEU A 471 24.24 -17.10 -1.26
N ARG A 472 24.37 -18.28 -1.90
CA ARG A 472 23.62 -18.66 -3.11
C ARG A 472 23.25 -20.15 -3.15
N SER A 473 23.17 -20.77 -1.98
CA SER A 473 22.91 -22.19 -1.81
C SER A 473 22.35 -22.47 -0.43
N ARG A 474 21.36 -23.36 -0.34
CA ARG A 474 20.90 -23.93 0.94
C ARG A 474 21.90 -24.93 1.52
N TYR A 475 22.92 -25.32 0.75
CA TYR A 475 23.89 -26.38 1.07
C TYR A 475 23.24 -27.70 1.50
N GLY A 476 22.07 -28.04 0.93
CA GLY A 476 21.27 -29.20 1.36
C GLY A 476 20.93 -29.12 2.85
N GLU A 477 20.24 -28.05 3.25
CA GLU A 477 19.81 -27.76 4.63
C GLU A 477 20.95 -27.58 5.65
N ASN A 478 22.21 -27.49 5.19
CA ASN A 478 23.41 -27.36 6.02
C ASN A 478 24.14 -26.01 5.86
N ALA A 479 23.48 -24.95 5.38
CA ALA A 479 24.13 -23.65 5.25
C ALA A 479 24.48 -23.03 6.61
N ILE A 480 23.56 -23.08 7.58
CA ILE A 480 23.67 -22.46 8.93
C ILE A 480 24.09 -20.99 8.79
N TYR A 481 23.27 -20.26 8.04
CA TYR A 481 23.57 -18.92 7.53
C TYR A 481 22.25 -18.15 7.34
N LYS A 482 21.47 -18.03 8.42
CA LYS A 482 20.25 -17.22 8.48
C LYS A 482 20.58 -15.77 8.83
N GLY A 483 19.72 -14.82 8.47
CA GLY A 483 19.87 -13.42 8.87
C GLY A 483 19.97 -13.29 10.39
N PHE A 484 19.04 -13.93 11.10
CA PHE A 484 19.08 -14.15 12.54
C PHE A 484 18.81 -15.62 12.89
N MET A 485 19.56 -16.18 13.84
CA MET A 485 19.45 -17.58 14.29
C MET A 485 19.79 -17.78 15.76
N ASP A 486 19.51 -18.98 16.27
CA ASP A 486 19.67 -19.41 17.66
C ASP A 486 18.70 -18.69 18.63
N VAL A 487 19.18 -18.11 19.74
CA VAL A 487 18.33 -17.65 20.86
C VAL A 487 18.50 -16.16 21.17
N PHE A 488 17.37 -15.44 21.20
CA PHE A 488 17.25 -14.05 21.63
C PHE A 488 16.13 -13.93 22.67
N ASP A 489 16.45 -14.28 23.92
CA ASP A 489 15.51 -14.32 25.04
C ASP A 489 15.13 -12.90 25.55
N GLY A 490 14.50 -12.78 26.72
CA GLY A 490 14.20 -11.51 27.39
C GLY A 490 13.17 -10.68 26.66
N ARG A 491 12.41 -11.30 25.75
CA ARG A 491 11.40 -10.64 24.91
C ARG A 491 12.06 -9.54 24.04
N SER A 492 13.09 -9.96 23.30
CA SER A 492 13.83 -9.13 22.33
C SER A 492 12.93 -8.62 21.18
N LEU A 493 13.33 -7.51 20.56
CA LEU A 493 12.59 -6.84 19.49
C LEU A 493 13.48 -6.65 18.24
N PHE A 494 12.96 -7.03 17.09
CA PHE A 494 13.56 -6.79 15.78
C PHE A 494 12.59 -5.91 15.00
N HIS A 495 12.98 -4.69 14.61
CA HIS A 495 12.05 -3.81 13.91
C HIS A 495 12.69 -2.85 12.91
N ASP A 496 11.93 -2.42 11.91
CA ASP A 496 12.42 -1.51 10.86
C ASP A 496 13.74 -2.03 10.22
N LEU A 497 13.80 -3.36 10.00
CA LEU A 497 14.90 -4.08 9.35
C LEU A 497 14.55 -4.50 7.93
N TRP A 498 15.57 -4.65 7.07
CA TRP A 498 15.44 -5.26 5.75
C TRP A 498 16.51 -6.36 5.61
N VAL A 499 16.09 -7.61 5.43
CA VAL A 499 16.94 -8.81 5.48
C VAL A 499 16.79 -9.62 4.19
N GLU A 500 17.89 -9.83 3.46
CA GLU A 500 17.89 -10.46 2.13
C GLU A 500 19.00 -11.50 1.89
N HIS A 501 18.74 -12.41 0.94
CA HIS A 501 19.67 -13.42 0.41
C HIS A 501 20.24 -14.44 1.41
N PHE A 502 19.69 -14.55 2.62
CA PHE A 502 20.13 -15.55 3.59
C PHE A 502 19.56 -16.95 3.31
N GLU A 503 20.01 -17.94 4.07
CA GLU A 503 19.38 -19.26 4.11
C GLU A 503 17.91 -19.10 4.52
N CYS A 504 17.65 -18.47 5.67
CA CYS A 504 16.33 -17.99 6.09
C CYS A 504 16.49 -16.55 6.59
N GLY A 505 15.43 -15.75 6.59
CA GLY A 505 15.46 -14.44 7.24
C GLY A 505 15.69 -14.57 8.74
N PHE A 506 14.85 -15.37 9.42
CA PHE A 506 14.94 -15.67 10.84
C PHE A 506 14.69 -17.16 11.10
N TRP A 507 15.51 -17.81 11.93
CA TRP A 507 15.27 -19.17 12.43
C TRP A 507 15.50 -19.21 13.95
N ILE A 508 14.42 -19.00 14.70
CA ILE A 508 14.46 -18.84 16.15
C ILE A 508 14.24 -20.20 16.80
N ALA A 509 15.33 -20.83 17.23
CA ALA A 509 15.36 -22.19 17.77
C ALA A 509 16.75 -22.56 18.29
N ASP A 510 16.81 -23.26 19.42
CA ASP A 510 18.06 -23.75 20.00
C ASP A 510 18.38 -25.21 19.63
N TYR A 511 19.65 -25.46 19.33
CA TYR A 511 20.27 -26.74 19.02
C TYR A 511 21.64 -26.93 19.72
N ASN A 512 22.03 -25.99 20.60
CA ASN A 512 23.40 -25.80 21.07
C ASN A 512 23.51 -25.87 22.60
N GLY A 513 24.35 -26.77 23.13
CA GLY A 513 24.71 -26.75 24.55
C GLY A 513 23.59 -27.13 25.52
N THR A 514 23.14 -26.19 26.36
CA THR A 514 22.08 -26.39 27.36
C THR A 514 20.81 -25.70 26.88
N LEU A 515 19.77 -26.50 26.63
CA LEU A 515 18.57 -26.07 25.91
C LEU A 515 17.87 -24.83 26.50
N ASP A 516 17.88 -23.75 25.74
CA ASP A 516 17.23 -22.46 26.05
C ASP A 516 16.13 -22.11 25.03
N TYR A 517 15.37 -21.04 25.26
CA TYR A 517 14.19 -20.67 24.46
C TYR A 517 14.06 -19.16 24.29
N SER A 518 13.71 -18.71 23.07
CA SER A 518 13.22 -17.34 22.90
C SER A 518 11.76 -17.24 23.34
N ASP A 519 11.47 -16.49 24.40
CA ASP A 519 10.10 -16.20 24.84
C ASP A 519 9.73 -14.74 24.61
N GLY A 520 8.54 -14.50 24.03
CA GLY A 520 7.94 -13.17 23.83
C GLY A 520 8.66 -12.24 22.84
N ILE A 521 9.60 -12.78 22.05
CA ILE A 521 10.28 -12.10 20.94
C ILE A 521 9.28 -11.49 19.93
N LYS A 522 9.58 -10.29 19.42
CA LYS A 522 8.77 -9.64 18.36
C LYS A 522 9.63 -9.29 17.15
N ILE A 523 9.08 -9.50 15.97
CA ILE A 523 9.61 -9.07 14.67
C ILE A 523 8.53 -8.16 14.05
N ALA A 524 8.83 -6.88 13.83
CA ALA A 524 7.84 -5.84 13.53
C ALA A 524 8.27 -4.88 12.41
N ASN A 525 7.38 -4.50 11.49
CA ASN A 525 7.67 -3.53 10.41
C ASN A 525 8.84 -3.93 9.45
N CYS A 526 9.27 -5.19 9.46
CA CYS A 526 10.44 -5.64 8.70
C CYS A 526 10.13 -5.97 7.23
N ARG A 527 11.16 -5.94 6.39
CA ARG A 527 11.18 -6.53 5.04
C ARG A 527 12.05 -7.78 5.09
N ILE A 528 11.49 -8.94 4.77
CA ILE A 528 12.16 -10.24 4.88
C ILE A 528 11.98 -10.94 3.54
N ARG A 529 12.95 -10.73 2.64
CA ARG A 529 12.77 -10.96 1.20
C ARG A 529 13.89 -11.79 0.61
N ASN A 530 13.63 -12.48 -0.50
CA ASN A 530 14.65 -13.08 -1.35
C ASN A 530 15.56 -14.10 -0.62
N ASN A 531 15.04 -14.82 0.38
CA ASN A 531 15.81 -15.85 1.11
C ASN A 531 15.65 -17.23 0.46
N LEU A 532 16.67 -18.09 0.57
CA LEU A 532 16.75 -19.39 -0.10
C LEU A 532 15.83 -20.47 0.51
N ALA A 533 15.37 -20.23 1.73
CA ALA A 533 14.43 -21.02 2.50
C ALA A 533 13.43 -20.08 3.22
N ASP A 534 13.05 -20.40 4.45
CA ASP A 534 12.01 -19.73 5.24
C ASP A 534 12.19 -18.20 5.36
N GLY A 535 11.08 -17.45 5.39
CA GLY A 535 11.12 -16.04 5.78
C GLY A 535 11.38 -15.90 7.29
N VAL A 536 10.46 -16.44 8.10
CA VAL A 536 10.63 -16.59 9.56
C VAL A 536 10.18 -17.98 9.99
N ASN A 537 11.04 -18.75 10.65
CA ASN A 537 10.65 -19.98 11.34
C ASN A 537 10.78 -19.81 12.86
N PHE A 538 9.68 -20.01 13.59
CA PHE A 538 9.69 -20.23 15.04
C PHE A 538 9.69 -21.72 15.30
N CYS A 539 10.72 -22.23 15.98
CA CYS A 539 10.93 -23.66 16.22
C CYS A 539 11.48 -23.91 17.66
N GLN A 540 11.74 -25.16 18.03
CA GLN A 540 12.36 -25.61 19.30
C GLN A 540 11.83 -24.87 20.54
N GLY A 541 10.55 -25.04 20.86
CA GLY A 541 9.92 -24.44 22.04
C GLY A 541 9.77 -22.92 22.05
N THR A 542 10.09 -22.19 20.97
CA THR A 542 9.84 -20.74 20.89
C THR A 542 8.37 -20.40 21.24
N SER A 543 8.16 -19.46 22.16
CA SER A 543 6.86 -19.22 22.81
C SER A 543 6.51 -17.74 22.92
N ASN A 544 5.21 -17.42 22.93
CA ASN A 544 4.67 -16.05 23.01
C ASN A 544 5.19 -15.08 21.91
N ALA A 545 5.85 -15.60 20.86
CA ALA A 545 6.56 -14.85 19.84
C ALA A 545 5.60 -14.21 18.83
N THR A 546 5.98 -13.09 18.19
CA THR A 546 5.12 -12.42 17.18
C THR A 546 5.89 -11.99 15.93
N VAL A 547 5.31 -12.21 14.75
CA VAL A 547 5.64 -11.47 13.52
C VAL A 547 4.47 -10.58 13.15
N TYR A 548 4.72 -9.27 13.05
CA TYR A 548 3.69 -8.23 12.91
C TYR A 548 4.05 -7.19 11.84
N ASN A 549 3.12 -6.82 10.96
CA ASN A 549 3.28 -5.75 9.97
C ASN A 549 4.53 -5.89 9.07
N CYS A 550 4.93 -7.11 8.74
CA CYS A 550 6.11 -7.38 7.91
C CYS A 550 5.76 -7.60 6.43
N SER A 551 6.68 -7.22 5.55
CA SER A 551 6.70 -7.56 4.12
C SER A 551 7.56 -8.81 3.95
N ILE A 552 6.92 -9.95 3.68
CA ILE A 552 7.56 -11.26 3.51
C ILE A 552 7.49 -11.60 2.02
N ARG A 553 8.62 -11.77 1.32
CA ARG A 553 8.55 -11.91 -0.15
C ARG A 553 9.57 -12.85 -0.77
N ASN A 554 9.17 -13.58 -1.81
CA ASN A 554 10.11 -14.30 -2.68
C ASN A 554 11.04 -15.26 -1.92
N ASN A 555 10.53 -15.87 -0.84
CA ASN A 555 11.27 -16.79 0.02
C ASN A 555 11.10 -18.24 -0.47
N GLY A 556 12.11 -19.07 -0.18
CA GLY A 556 12.34 -20.39 -0.80
C GLY A 556 11.92 -21.61 -0.01
N ASP A 557 11.26 -21.40 1.12
CA ASP A 557 10.43 -22.38 1.82
C ASP A 557 9.26 -21.60 2.43
N ASP A 558 8.75 -21.97 3.59
CA ASP A 558 7.61 -21.28 4.19
C ASP A 558 7.85 -19.79 4.45
N GLY A 559 6.92 -18.94 4.02
CA GLY A 559 7.02 -17.49 4.24
C GLY A 559 7.06 -17.15 5.73
N LEU A 560 6.15 -17.75 6.50
CA LEU A 560 6.12 -17.70 7.97
C LEU A 560 5.78 -19.10 8.52
N ALA A 561 6.70 -19.74 9.25
CA ALA A 561 6.57 -21.10 9.77
C ALA A 561 6.55 -21.20 11.31
N MET A 562 5.74 -22.13 11.83
CA MET A 562 5.82 -22.61 13.21
C MET A 562 6.08 -24.12 13.25
N TRP A 563 7.35 -24.52 13.45
CA TRP A 563 7.74 -25.93 13.52
C TRP A 563 7.78 -26.44 14.96
N ASN A 564 6.79 -27.26 15.35
CA ASN A 564 6.71 -27.84 16.70
C ASN A 564 7.67 -29.03 16.92
N ASN A 565 8.97 -28.78 16.70
CA ASN A 565 10.06 -29.73 16.91
C ASN A 565 10.35 -29.94 18.42
N ASN A 566 10.84 -31.13 18.76
CA ASN A 566 11.15 -31.57 20.12
C ASN A 566 12.58 -32.11 20.26
N PHE A 567 13.49 -31.71 19.35
CA PHE A 567 14.90 -32.05 19.43
C PHE A 567 15.51 -31.55 20.76
N MET A 568 16.47 -32.29 21.31
CA MET A 568 16.98 -32.10 22.70
C MET A 568 15.89 -32.13 23.80
N SER A 569 14.66 -32.58 23.50
CA SER A 569 13.47 -32.49 24.38
C SER A 569 12.96 -31.07 24.61
N ALA A 570 13.01 -30.23 23.58
CA ALA A 570 12.37 -28.91 23.57
C ALA A 570 10.86 -29.00 23.88
N LYS A 571 10.35 -28.03 24.64
CA LYS A 571 8.93 -27.91 25.00
C LYS A 571 8.03 -27.67 23.76
N ASP A 572 6.73 -27.95 23.88
CA ASP A 572 5.74 -27.56 22.87
C ASP A 572 5.78 -26.06 22.56
N LEU A 573 5.77 -25.71 21.27
CA LEU A 573 5.50 -24.36 20.78
C LEU A 573 4.14 -23.87 21.30
N SER A 574 4.09 -22.62 21.78
CA SER A 574 2.85 -22.08 22.33
C SER A 574 2.68 -20.56 22.18
N ASN A 575 1.43 -20.13 22.01
CA ASN A 575 0.99 -18.73 22.01
C ASN A 575 1.55 -17.81 20.89
N ASN A 576 2.41 -18.33 20.01
CA ASN A 576 3.00 -17.54 18.91
C ASN A 576 1.96 -16.97 17.95
N THR A 577 2.26 -15.80 17.37
CA THR A 577 1.33 -15.00 16.57
C THR A 577 1.97 -14.55 15.24
N PHE A 578 1.23 -14.67 14.13
CA PHE A 578 1.56 -14.07 12.83
C PHE A 578 0.41 -13.15 12.40
N CYS A 579 0.61 -11.84 12.39
CA CYS A 579 -0.50 -10.93 12.11
C CYS A 579 -0.17 -9.68 11.29
N TYR A 580 -1.16 -9.21 10.52
CA TYR A 580 -1.04 -8.01 9.68
C TYR A 580 0.15 -8.04 8.70
N ASN A 581 0.62 -9.21 8.27
CA ASN A 581 1.74 -9.33 7.33
C ASN A 581 1.26 -9.36 5.88
N SER A 582 2.06 -8.81 4.96
CA SER A 582 1.89 -9.02 3.52
C SER A 582 2.93 -10.05 3.07
N ILE A 583 2.46 -11.22 2.66
CA ILE A 583 3.28 -12.32 2.13
C ILE A 583 3.03 -12.43 0.63
N ASP A 584 4.04 -12.19 -0.21
CA ASP A 584 3.88 -12.29 -1.67
C ASP A 584 5.01 -13.06 -2.38
N LEU A 585 4.69 -13.73 -3.50
CA LEU A 585 5.68 -14.34 -4.41
C LEU A 585 6.47 -15.52 -3.82
N ASN A 586 5.93 -16.20 -2.81
CA ASN A 586 6.54 -17.37 -2.17
C ASN A 586 6.66 -18.54 -3.16
N TRP A 587 7.86 -19.12 -3.33
CA TRP A 587 8.15 -20.04 -4.45
C TRP A 587 8.34 -21.52 -4.07
N ARG A 588 8.03 -21.89 -2.82
CA ARG A 588 7.98 -23.28 -2.30
C ARG A 588 7.06 -23.36 -1.08
N ALA A 589 6.57 -24.56 -0.75
CA ALA A 589 5.89 -24.89 0.52
C ALA A 589 4.61 -24.08 0.80
N GLY A 590 4.57 -23.20 1.81
CA GLY A 590 3.39 -22.38 2.14
C GLY A 590 3.69 -20.92 2.46
N GLY A 591 2.81 -20.00 2.04
CA GLY A 591 2.91 -18.58 2.44
C GLY A 591 2.89 -18.38 3.97
N ILE A 592 2.06 -19.16 4.67
CA ILE A 592 2.14 -19.38 6.12
C ILE A 592 2.00 -20.88 6.39
N ALA A 593 2.87 -21.46 7.21
CA ALA A 593 2.80 -22.87 7.59
C ALA A 593 2.82 -23.12 9.11
N ILE A 594 1.99 -24.06 9.57
CA ILE A 594 1.92 -24.44 10.99
C ILE A 594 2.02 -25.97 11.11
N TYR A 595 3.11 -26.44 11.72
CA TYR A 595 3.41 -27.88 11.89
C TYR A 595 3.12 -28.38 13.31
N GLY A 596 2.28 -27.67 14.06
CA GLY A 596 1.83 -28.08 15.39
C GLY A 596 1.74 -26.96 16.41
N GLY A 597 1.94 -27.33 17.67
CA GLY A 597 1.96 -26.42 18.82
C GLY A 597 0.57 -26.08 19.34
N ASN A 598 0.43 -25.04 20.15
CA ASN A 598 -0.84 -24.74 20.82
C ASN A 598 -1.11 -23.23 21.04
N ASN A 599 -2.38 -22.83 20.89
CA ASN A 599 -2.87 -21.47 21.08
C ASN A 599 -2.22 -20.43 20.16
N HIS A 600 -1.80 -20.87 18.96
CA HIS A 600 -1.25 -20.00 17.92
C HIS A 600 -2.34 -19.16 17.26
N LYS A 601 -1.99 -17.95 16.83
CA LYS A 601 -2.93 -16.97 16.25
C LYS A 601 -2.38 -16.39 14.95
N ILE A 602 -3.10 -16.59 13.85
CA ILE A 602 -2.67 -16.18 12.51
C ILE A 602 -3.77 -15.29 11.91
N TYR A 603 -3.60 -13.97 11.89
CA TYR A 603 -4.72 -13.08 11.55
C TYR A 603 -4.39 -11.80 10.78
N ASN A 604 -5.35 -11.34 9.97
CA ASN A 604 -5.21 -10.13 9.15
C ASN A 604 -4.03 -10.17 8.17
N ASN A 605 -3.56 -11.36 7.77
CA ASN A 605 -2.48 -11.49 6.79
C ASN A 605 -3.03 -11.48 5.35
N TYR A 606 -2.26 -10.88 4.43
CA TYR A 606 -2.54 -10.80 3.00
C TYR A 606 -1.50 -11.67 2.26
N ILE A 607 -1.95 -12.74 1.60
CA ILE A 607 -1.09 -13.76 0.98
C ILE A 607 -1.39 -13.77 -0.52
N ARG A 608 -0.38 -13.60 -1.39
CA ARG A 608 -0.62 -13.60 -2.86
C ARG A 608 0.49 -14.16 -3.76
N ASP A 609 0.08 -14.57 -4.96
CA ASP A 609 0.94 -14.95 -6.09
C ASP A 609 1.98 -16.03 -5.69
N CYS A 610 1.52 -17.12 -5.10
CA CYS A 610 2.39 -18.21 -4.64
C CYS A 610 2.68 -19.17 -5.81
N PHE A 611 3.94 -19.55 -5.98
CA PHE A 611 4.39 -20.48 -7.03
C PHE A 611 4.85 -21.79 -6.38
N MET A 612 4.39 -22.94 -6.89
CA MET A 612 4.70 -24.27 -6.32
C MET A 612 4.43 -24.35 -4.79
N SER A 613 3.46 -23.57 -4.31
CA SER A 613 3.26 -23.23 -2.91
C SER A 613 1.79 -22.98 -2.58
N SER A 614 1.34 -23.47 -1.43
CA SER A 614 0.03 -23.12 -0.87
C SER A 614 0.03 -21.70 -0.30
N GLY A 615 -1.16 -21.14 -0.06
CA GLY A 615 -1.30 -19.89 0.69
C GLY A 615 -1.12 -20.15 2.19
N ILE A 616 -1.84 -21.13 2.72
CA ILE A 616 -1.71 -21.62 4.10
C ILE A 616 -1.52 -23.14 4.11
N HIS A 617 -0.47 -23.64 4.76
CA HIS A 617 -0.14 -25.05 4.89
C HIS A 617 -0.21 -25.55 6.33
N LEU A 618 -0.91 -26.66 6.58
CA LEU A 618 -0.80 -27.40 7.84
C LEU A 618 -0.55 -28.86 7.53
N ASN A 619 0.57 -29.40 8.02
CA ASN A 619 0.90 -30.82 7.85
C ASN A 619 1.48 -31.46 9.12
N THR A 620 1.57 -32.78 9.12
CA THR A 620 2.22 -33.56 10.18
C THR A 620 3.43 -34.36 9.69
N THR A 621 4.12 -33.86 8.66
CA THR A 621 5.22 -34.52 7.96
C THR A 621 6.52 -34.46 8.77
N PHE A 622 6.88 -33.28 9.28
CA PHE A 622 8.15 -33.05 9.97
C PHE A 622 8.23 -33.71 11.37
N PRO A 623 9.44 -34.06 11.88
CA PRO A 623 9.64 -34.50 13.27
C PRO A 623 9.14 -33.49 14.30
N GLY A 624 8.79 -33.96 15.51
CA GLY A 624 8.32 -33.10 16.61
C GLY A 624 7.11 -33.66 17.36
N TYR A 625 6.54 -32.86 18.27
CA TYR A 625 5.26 -33.16 18.92
C TYR A 625 4.04 -32.89 18.02
N LYS A 626 4.25 -32.21 16.89
CA LYS A 626 3.19 -31.96 15.89
C LYS A 626 1.97 -31.32 16.56
N PHE A 627 0.77 -31.79 16.25
CA PHE A 627 -0.47 -31.31 16.85
C PHE A 627 -0.85 -32.07 18.14
N ASP A 628 0.00 -32.92 18.71
CA ASP A 628 -0.45 -33.90 19.72
C ASP A 628 -1.04 -33.26 20.99
N SER A 629 -0.44 -32.16 21.44
CA SER A 629 -0.92 -31.33 22.54
C SER A 629 -1.93 -30.24 22.15
N THR A 630 -2.27 -30.06 20.86
CA THR A 630 -3.05 -28.91 20.37
C THR A 630 -4.48 -28.92 20.89
N LYS A 631 -4.86 -27.84 21.58
CA LYS A 631 -6.23 -27.59 22.08
C LYS A 631 -6.99 -26.57 21.23
N SER A 632 -6.27 -25.64 20.61
CA SER A 632 -6.80 -24.60 19.72
C SER A 632 -5.65 -23.99 18.92
N ILE A 633 -5.85 -23.76 17.63
CA ILE A 633 -5.08 -22.82 16.79
C ILE A 633 -6.11 -21.99 16.03
N GLN A 634 -5.89 -20.67 15.93
CA GLN A 634 -6.88 -19.72 15.39
C GLN A 634 -6.32 -18.96 14.19
N PHE A 635 -7.01 -19.06 13.06
CA PHE A 635 -6.82 -18.23 11.88
C PHE A 635 -7.98 -17.23 11.80
N ALA A 636 -7.74 -15.93 11.58
CA ALA A 636 -8.81 -14.94 11.48
C ALA A 636 -8.58 -13.84 10.43
N ASN A 637 -9.56 -13.53 9.58
CA ASN A 637 -9.52 -12.42 8.61
C ASN A 637 -8.30 -12.49 7.66
N ASN A 638 -7.90 -13.68 7.21
CA ASN A 638 -6.79 -13.83 6.27
C ASN A 638 -7.30 -13.85 4.82
N THR A 639 -6.58 -13.18 3.92
CA THR A 639 -6.87 -13.14 2.48
C THR A 639 -5.78 -13.89 1.72
N ILE A 640 -6.19 -14.78 0.82
CA ILE A 640 -5.33 -15.61 -0.03
C ILE A 640 -5.72 -15.36 -1.49
N ILE A 641 -4.75 -15.05 -2.35
CA ILE A 641 -4.97 -14.65 -3.74
C ILE A 641 -3.98 -15.39 -4.65
N ARG A 642 -4.45 -16.24 -5.58
CA ARG A 642 -3.57 -16.92 -6.54
C ARG A 642 -2.45 -17.70 -5.84
N SER A 643 -2.90 -18.66 -5.03
CA SER A 643 -2.07 -19.57 -4.24
C SER A 643 -2.64 -20.98 -4.29
N GLY A 644 -1.89 -21.96 -3.77
CA GLY A 644 -2.09 -23.37 -4.12
C GLY A 644 -1.36 -23.66 -5.42
N CYS A 645 -1.26 -24.94 -5.81
CA CYS A 645 -0.67 -25.30 -7.09
C CYS A 645 -1.13 -26.67 -7.58
N SER A 646 -1.13 -26.89 -8.89
CA SER A 646 -1.32 -28.24 -9.45
C SER A 646 -0.07 -29.12 -9.34
N TYR A 647 1.12 -28.51 -9.24
CA TYR A 647 2.40 -29.22 -9.23
C TYR A 647 3.44 -28.51 -8.34
N ASP A 648 3.69 -29.06 -7.16
CA ASP A 648 4.84 -28.71 -6.31
C ASP A 648 6.16 -29.33 -6.85
N THR A 649 7.25 -29.24 -6.08
CA THR A 649 8.58 -29.80 -6.44
C THR A 649 8.59 -31.34 -6.54
N TRP A 650 7.64 -32.02 -5.90
CA TRP A 650 7.41 -33.47 -5.98
C TRP A 650 6.29 -33.85 -6.97
N ARG A 651 5.71 -32.86 -7.66
CA ARG A 651 4.54 -32.97 -8.57
C ARG A 651 3.20 -33.30 -7.88
N SER A 652 3.08 -32.93 -6.60
CA SER A 652 1.83 -32.95 -5.83
C SER A 652 0.95 -31.74 -6.16
N GLU A 653 -0.37 -31.91 -6.12
CA GLU A 653 -1.29 -30.77 -5.98
C GLU A 653 -1.35 -30.24 -4.53
N TYR A 654 -1.49 -28.92 -4.34
CA TYR A 654 -1.79 -28.23 -3.08
C TYR A 654 -3.01 -27.30 -3.24
N GLY A 655 -3.87 -27.24 -2.22
CA GLY A 655 -4.91 -26.21 -2.14
C GLY A 655 -4.36 -24.82 -1.79
N ALA A 656 -5.15 -23.77 -2.01
CA ALA A 656 -4.84 -22.43 -1.50
C ALA A 656 -4.80 -22.42 0.05
N VAL A 657 -5.65 -23.22 0.68
CA VAL A 657 -5.44 -23.78 2.02
C VAL A 657 -5.24 -25.30 1.90
N ASP A 658 -4.13 -25.83 2.42
CA ASP A 658 -3.78 -27.24 2.34
C ASP A 658 -3.59 -27.84 3.74
N LEU A 659 -4.46 -28.78 4.13
CA LEU A 659 -4.47 -29.43 5.44
C LEU A 659 -4.25 -30.94 5.27
N THR A 660 -3.18 -31.51 5.80
CA THR A 660 -2.82 -32.93 5.58
C THR A 660 -2.29 -33.65 6.82
N GLY A 661 -2.65 -34.93 6.98
CA GLY A 661 -2.26 -35.73 8.13
C GLY A 661 -3.02 -35.35 9.41
N ALA A 662 -2.42 -35.62 10.57
CA ALA A 662 -3.09 -35.53 11.88
C ALA A 662 -3.29 -34.10 12.42
N VAL A 663 -3.52 -33.12 11.54
CA VAL A 663 -3.90 -31.74 11.85
C VAL A 663 -5.22 -31.74 12.61
N LYS A 664 -5.25 -31.11 13.79
CA LYS A 664 -6.44 -31.13 14.66
C LYS A 664 -6.62 -29.89 15.51
N ASN A 665 -7.88 -29.61 15.86
CA ASN A 665 -8.33 -28.51 16.73
C ASN A 665 -7.92 -27.12 16.21
N VAL A 666 -8.30 -26.83 14.95
CA VAL A 666 -8.00 -25.57 14.26
C VAL A 666 -9.29 -24.86 13.84
N THR A 667 -9.40 -23.57 14.16
CA THR A 667 -10.52 -22.71 13.74
C THR A 667 -10.05 -21.66 12.75
N PHE A 668 -10.81 -21.47 11.68
CA PHE A 668 -10.64 -20.44 10.66
C PHE A 668 -11.87 -19.53 10.65
N ASP A 669 -11.73 -18.27 11.05
CA ASP A 669 -12.79 -17.27 11.06
C ASP A 669 -12.56 -16.25 9.92
N ASN A 670 -13.55 -15.97 9.07
CA ASN A 670 -13.45 -15.03 7.93
C ASN A 670 -12.24 -15.32 7.03
N THR A 671 -12.27 -16.46 6.31
CA THR A 671 -11.20 -16.82 5.35
C THR A 671 -11.61 -16.47 3.93
N TYR A 672 -10.80 -15.67 3.23
CA TYR A 672 -11.08 -15.22 1.87
C TYR A 672 -10.06 -15.81 0.90
N ILE A 673 -10.54 -16.56 -0.09
CA ILE A 673 -9.73 -17.18 -1.14
C ILE A 673 -10.20 -16.63 -2.50
N TYR A 674 -9.26 -16.07 -3.26
CA TYR A 674 -9.49 -15.51 -4.59
C TYR A 674 -8.58 -16.21 -5.62
N ASP A 675 -9.15 -16.64 -6.73
CA ASP A 675 -8.43 -17.24 -7.87
C ASP A 675 -7.40 -18.31 -7.44
N ALA A 676 -7.82 -19.28 -6.62
CA ALA A 676 -6.96 -20.38 -6.20
C ALA A 676 -6.42 -21.13 -7.43
N GLN A 677 -5.10 -21.37 -7.50
CA GLN A 677 -4.46 -21.91 -8.70
C GLN A 677 -5.13 -23.21 -9.13
N HIS A 678 -5.26 -24.14 -8.18
CA HIS A 678 -6.00 -25.39 -8.30
C HIS A 678 -7.17 -25.41 -7.30
N ASP A 679 -7.09 -26.17 -6.21
CA ASP A 679 -8.17 -26.27 -5.22
C ASP A 679 -8.23 -25.06 -4.26
N GLY A 680 -9.44 -24.67 -3.84
CA GLY A 680 -9.64 -23.69 -2.77
C GLY A 680 -9.15 -24.22 -1.41
N ILE A 681 -9.71 -25.34 -0.98
CA ILE A 681 -9.25 -26.09 0.21
C ILE A 681 -8.95 -27.54 -0.19
N ARG A 682 -7.78 -28.05 0.19
CA ARG A 682 -7.40 -29.47 0.05
C ARG A 682 -7.26 -30.13 1.42
N LEU A 683 -7.87 -31.30 1.57
CA LEU A 683 -7.99 -32.05 2.83
C LEU A 683 -7.46 -33.49 2.68
N GLY A 684 -6.33 -33.80 3.32
CA GLY A 684 -5.77 -35.15 3.38
C GLY A 684 -6.28 -36.01 4.53
N ASP A 685 -5.74 -37.23 4.62
CA ASP A 685 -6.03 -38.22 5.66
C ASP A 685 -6.00 -37.66 7.09
N SER A 686 -6.93 -38.12 7.92
CA SER A 686 -6.94 -37.93 9.39
C SER A 686 -7.08 -36.50 9.93
N VAL A 687 -7.26 -35.47 9.07
CA VAL A 687 -7.60 -34.10 9.51
C VAL A 687 -8.92 -34.14 10.28
N ASN A 688 -8.96 -33.60 11.50
CA ASN A 688 -10.15 -33.68 12.36
C ASN A 688 -10.33 -32.45 13.25
N SER A 689 -11.57 -32.19 13.71
CA SER A 689 -11.88 -31.02 14.56
C SER A 689 -11.40 -29.69 13.96
N VAL A 690 -11.50 -29.56 12.63
CA VAL A 690 -11.25 -28.29 11.93
C VAL A 690 -12.60 -27.60 11.66
N VAL A 691 -12.67 -26.30 11.97
CA VAL A 691 -13.87 -25.49 11.79
C VAL A 691 -13.54 -24.27 10.93
N PHE A 692 -14.35 -24.03 9.90
CA PHE A 692 -14.36 -22.77 9.15
C PHE A 692 -15.66 -22.02 9.45
N ASN A 693 -15.57 -20.75 9.84
CA ASN A 693 -16.71 -19.84 9.98
C ASN A 693 -16.52 -18.70 8.97
N ASN A 694 -17.53 -18.45 8.12
CA ASN A 694 -17.49 -17.48 7.02
C ASN A 694 -16.31 -17.73 6.05
N LEU A 695 -16.44 -18.78 5.23
CA LEU A 695 -15.49 -19.14 4.19
C LEU A 695 -15.93 -18.57 2.83
N TYR A 696 -15.07 -17.79 2.19
CA TYR A 696 -15.32 -17.22 0.86
C TYR A 696 -14.31 -17.82 -0.13
N ILE A 697 -14.78 -18.47 -1.20
CA ILE A 697 -13.93 -19.03 -2.26
C ILE A 697 -14.45 -18.55 -3.62
N TYR A 698 -13.71 -17.61 -4.20
CA TYR A 698 -14.06 -16.90 -5.43
C TYR A 698 -12.99 -17.15 -6.49
N GLY A 699 -13.20 -18.16 -7.34
CA GLY A 699 -12.23 -18.65 -8.32
C GLY A 699 -11.41 -19.83 -7.78
N THR A 700 -11.47 -20.95 -8.50
CA THR A 700 -10.61 -22.14 -8.33
C THR A 700 -10.25 -22.71 -9.69
N GLY A 701 -9.17 -23.48 -9.79
CA GLY A 701 -8.73 -24.11 -11.04
C GLY A 701 -8.40 -23.10 -12.13
N VAL A 702 -7.91 -21.91 -11.75
CA VAL A 702 -7.63 -20.82 -12.69
C VAL A 702 -6.47 -21.11 -13.63
N ASP A 703 -5.64 -22.11 -13.32
CA ASP A 703 -4.59 -22.62 -14.21
C ASP A 703 -5.10 -23.60 -15.30
N GLY A 704 -6.33 -24.10 -15.15
CA GLY A 704 -6.96 -25.06 -16.08
C GLY A 704 -6.36 -26.47 -16.06
N ASN A 705 -5.48 -26.80 -15.10
CA ASN A 705 -4.79 -28.08 -15.04
C ASN A 705 -5.66 -29.18 -14.40
N THR A 706 -5.26 -30.44 -14.60
CA THR A 706 -5.87 -31.62 -13.96
C THR A 706 -4.78 -32.54 -13.37
N PRO A 707 -4.23 -32.21 -12.19
CA PRO A 707 -3.24 -33.06 -11.51
C PRO A 707 -3.85 -34.38 -11.04
N SER A 708 -2.99 -35.35 -10.69
CA SER A 708 -3.41 -36.70 -10.32
C SER A 708 -2.44 -37.39 -9.35
N TYR A 709 -1.87 -36.65 -8.39
CA TYR A 709 -0.95 -37.23 -7.40
C TYR A 709 -1.71 -37.73 -6.17
N SER A 710 -2.65 -36.96 -5.62
CA SER A 710 -3.51 -37.40 -4.49
C SER A 710 -4.95 -37.77 -4.88
N SER A 711 -5.30 -37.66 -6.17
CA SER A 711 -6.67 -37.73 -6.66
C SER A 711 -6.75 -38.30 -8.09
N LEU A 712 -7.96 -38.55 -8.60
CA LEU A 712 -8.17 -38.72 -10.04
C LEU A 712 -8.12 -37.34 -10.74
N PRO A 713 -7.76 -37.26 -12.03
CA PRO A 713 -7.74 -36.01 -12.77
C PRO A 713 -9.06 -35.24 -12.66
N HIS A 714 -9.00 -34.02 -12.12
CA HIS A 714 -10.13 -33.12 -11.92
C HIS A 714 -9.66 -31.66 -12.08
N LEU A 715 -10.55 -30.74 -12.45
CA LEU A 715 -10.30 -29.29 -12.37
C LEU A 715 -10.45 -28.83 -10.91
N GLY A 716 -9.75 -27.75 -10.52
CA GLY A 716 -9.73 -27.26 -9.14
C GLY A 716 -11.11 -27.01 -8.53
N ALA A 717 -11.37 -27.64 -7.38
CA ALA A 717 -12.63 -27.61 -6.65
C ALA A 717 -12.64 -26.57 -5.53
N ALA A 718 -13.84 -26.23 -5.01
CA ALA A 718 -13.96 -25.40 -3.81
C ALA A 718 -13.37 -26.12 -2.59
N ILE A 719 -13.64 -27.43 -2.50
CA ILE A 719 -13.06 -28.33 -1.50
C ILE A 719 -12.72 -29.65 -2.21
N MET A 720 -11.47 -30.07 -2.09
CA MET A 720 -10.98 -31.39 -2.49
C MET A 720 -10.59 -32.19 -1.24
N SER A 721 -10.89 -33.49 -1.22
CA SER A 721 -10.40 -34.40 -0.19
C SER A 721 -9.85 -35.71 -0.75
N PHE A 722 -8.79 -36.20 -0.11
CA PHE A 722 -8.18 -37.49 -0.40
C PHE A 722 -7.93 -38.28 0.89
N GLY A 723 -7.88 -39.61 0.75
CA GLY A 723 -7.55 -40.52 1.84
C GLY A 723 -8.55 -40.56 3.00
N GLY A 724 -8.06 -40.96 4.17
CA GLY A 724 -8.82 -41.41 5.32
C GLY A 724 -9.69 -40.36 6.00
N ASN A 725 -10.96 -40.28 5.56
CA ASN A 725 -12.14 -39.79 6.27
C ASN A 725 -11.99 -38.46 7.04
N PRO A 726 -11.39 -37.39 6.48
CA PRO A 726 -11.20 -36.13 7.21
C PRO A 726 -12.55 -35.53 7.65
N SER A 727 -12.54 -34.85 8.80
CA SER A 727 -13.75 -34.35 9.47
C SER A 727 -13.64 -32.85 9.73
N VAL A 728 -14.47 -32.08 9.00
CA VAL A 728 -14.42 -30.62 8.93
C VAL A 728 -15.84 -30.06 9.01
N THR A 729 -16.04 -28.99 9.78
CA THR A 729 -17.32 -28.25 9.81
C THR A 729 -17.14 -26.87 9.21
N ILE A 730 -18.06 -26.46 8.33
CA ILE A 730 -18.05 -25.16 7.66
C ILE A 730 -19.38 -24.47 7.94
N ASN A 731 -19.33 -23.27 8.52
CA ASN A 731 -20.48 -22.47 8.93
C ASN A 731 -20.50 -21.14 8.17
N GLY A 732 -21.37 -21.03 7.17
CA GLY A 732 -21.34 -19.92 6.22
C GLY A 732 -20.25 -20.13 5.18
N MET A 733 -20.66 -20.44 3.94
CA MET A 733 -19.74 -20.63 2.82
C MET A 733 -20.27 -19.92 1.57
N HIS A 734 -19.43 -19.12 0.93
CA HIS A 734 -19.78 -18.28 -0.21
C HIS A 734 -18.88 -18.65 -1.41
N LEU A 735 -19.48 -19.07 -2.52
CA LEU A 735 -18.76 -19.64 -3.67
C LEU A 735 -19.05 -18.88 -4.96
N ARG A 736 -18.00 -18.59 -5.74
CA ARG A 736 -18.05 -18.01 -7.10
C ARG A 736 -17.02 -18.68 -8.00
N LYS A 737 -17.35 -18.87 -9.29
CA LYS A 737 -16.47 -19.40 -10.36
C LYS A 737 -15.61 -20.60 -9.95
N ILE A 738 -16.25 -21.63 -9.41
CA ILE A 738 -15.57 -22.89 -9.08
C ILE A 738 -15.41 -23.70 -10.38
N ALA A 739 -14.18 -24.05 -10.77
CA ALA A 739 -13.93 -24.74 -12.03
C ALA A 739 -14.41 -26.20 -12.04
N TYR A 740 -14.35 -26.90 -10.91
CA TYR A 740 -14.90 -28.25 -10.79
C TYR A 740 -16.44 -28.25 -10.90
N PRO A 741 -17.06 -28.98 -11.87
CA PRO A 741 -18.51 -28.90 -12.10
C PRO A 741 -19.39 -29.31 -10.92
N ASP A 742 -19.01 -30.35 -10.16
CA ASP A 742 -19.76 -30.77 -8.96
C ASP A 742 -19.40 -29.93 -7.71
N VAL A 743 -18.60 -28.87 -7.89
CA VAL A 743 -18.12 -27.89 -6.89
C VAL A 743 -17.18 -28.47 -5.82
N TYR A 744 -17.32 -29.75 -5.45
CA TYR A 744 -16.53 -30.41 -4.41
C TYR A 744 -16.08 -31.81 -4.87
N TYR A 745 -14.80 -32.10 -4.74
CA TYR A 745 -14.25 -33.45 -4.95
C TYR A 745 -14.07 -34.11 -3.58
N LEU A 746 -15.04 -34.88 -3.10
CA LEU A 746 -15.01 -35.43 -1.74
C LEU A 746 -14.88 -36.96 -1.72
N ASN A 747 -13.65 -37.45 -1.58
CA ASN A 747 -13.37 -38.86 -1.32
C ASN A 747 -13.52 -39.16 0.18
N GLN A 748 -14.61 -39.85 0.56
CA GLN A 748 -14.95 -40.36 1.91
C GLN A 748 -14.95 -39.33 3.08
N ALA A 749 -14.82 -38.03 2.81
CA ALA A 749 -14.71 -37.00 3.83
C ALA A 749 -16.05 -36.59 4.49
N ASN A 750 -15.99 -36.35 5.79
CA ASN A 750 -17.09 -35.89 6.63
C ASN A 750 -17.11 -34.35 6.68
N VAL A 751 -17.36 -33.71 5.53
CA VAL A 751 -17.39 -32.24 5.41
C VAL A 751 -18.82 -31.71 5.62
N VAL A 752 -19.13 -31.34 6.87
CA VAL A 752 -20.39 -30.69 7.26
C VAL A 752 -20.39 -29.25 6.73
N ARG A 753 -21.43 -28.88 5.97
CA ARG A 753 -21.53 -27.57 5.29
C ARG A 753 -22.87 -26.91 5.60
N ASN A 754 -22.84 -26.00 6.57
CA ASN A 754 -23.98 -25.22 7.02
C ASN A 754 -24.02 -23.87 6.28
N ASN A 755 -25.20 -23.43 5.84
CA ASN A 755 -25.43 -22.13 5.20
C ASN A 755 -24.51 -21.85 3.98
N VAL A 756 -24.65 -22.70 2.94
CA VAL A 756 -23.92 -22.53 1.67
C VAL A 756 -24.66 -21.59 0.72
N THR A 757 -23.97 -20.57 0.23
CA THR A 757 -24.38 -19.68 -0.86
C THR A 757 -23.45 -19.91 -2.05
N ASN A 758 -23.96 -20.49 -3.14
CA ASN A 758 -23.21 -20.60 -4.40
C ASN A 758 -23.82 -19.65 -5.42
N GLU A 759 -23.06 -18.64 -5.83
CA GLU A 759 -23.47 -17.59 -6.76
C GLU A 759 -23.05 -17.93 -8.21
N GLY A 760 -22.47 -19.11 -8.45
CA GLY A 760 -22.06 -19.58 -9.77
C GLY A 760 -21.02 -18.66 -10.41
N ASN A 761 -21.23 -18.28 -11.68
CA ASN A 761 -20.26 -17.49 -12.45
C ASN A 761 -20.31 -15.97 -12.20
N VAL A 762 -20.92 -15.54 -11.09
CA VAL A 762 -20.94 -14.13 -10.66
C VAL A 762 -19.52 -13.58 -10.50
N ALA A 763 -19.31 -12.35 -10.99
CA ALA A 763 -18.03 -11.66 -10.91
C ALA A 763 -17.66 -11.25 -9.48
N TYR A 764 -16.38 -10.98 -9.26
CA TYR A 764 -15.80 -10.48 -8.02
C TYR A 764 -14.55 -9.67 -8.36
N THR A 765 -14.15 -8.81 -7.43
CA THR A 765 -12.88 -8.06 -7.48
C THR A 765 -11.89 -8.71 -6.53
N ILE A 766 -10.67 -8.96 -7.02
CA ILE A 766 -9.54 -9.37 -6.17
C ILE A 766 -9.13 -8.17 -5.31
N PRO A 767 -8.89 -8.32 -4.00
CA PRO A 767 -8.35 -7.24 -3.16
C PRO A 767 -6.96 -6.81 -3.64
N ALA A 768 -6.82 -5.52 -3.96
CA ALA A 768 -5.54 -4.91 -4.34
C ALA A 768 -4.50 -5.01 -3.19
N TYR A 769 -3.22 -4.78 -3.51
CA TYR A 769 -2.20 -4.63 -2.47
C TYR A 769 -2.56 -3.44 -1.58
N ARG A 770 -2.33 -3.55 -0.27
CA ARG A 770 -2.66 -2.49 0.69
C ARG A 770 -1.83 -1.23 0.43
N SER A 771 -2.41 -0.25 -0.24
CA SER A 771 -1.77 1.04 -0.55
C SER A 771 -2.05 2.09 0.54
N VAL A 772 -1.01 2.81 0.97
CA VAL A 772 -1.21 4.05 1.75
C VAL A 772 -1.79 5.15 0.86
N GLY A 773 -2.93 5.72 1.27
CA GLY A 773 -3.45 6.94 0.65
C GLY A 773 -2.55 8.13 0.97
N SER A 774 -2.05 8.81 -0.06
CA SER A 774 -1.18 10.01 0.01
C SER A 774 -0.08 9.94 1.06
N ILE A 775 1.09 9.40 0.70
CA ILE A 775 2.23 9.27 1.61
C ILE A 775 2.63 10.65 2.16
N GLN A 776 2.32 10.93 3.43
CA GLN A 776 2.96 12.03 4.16
C GLN A 776 4.20 11.46 4.84
N THR A 777 5.36 11.90 4.39
CA THR A 777 6.64 11.23 4.63
C THR A 777 7.46 11.99 5.66
N ASP A 778 7.05 11.88 6.92
CA ASP A 778 7.88 12.35 8.03
C ASP A 778 8.82 11.22 8.48
N HIS A 779 10.06 11.27 7.99
CA HIS A 779 11.18 10.47 8.50
C HIS A 779 11.88 11.16 9.68
N GLY A 780 11.19 12.10 10.35
CA GLY A 780 11.55 12.62 11.67
C GLY A 780 10.97 11.74 12.79
N ASN A 781 11.71 10.68 13.15
CA ASN A 781 11.45 9.72 14.24
C ASN A 781 10.24 8.78 14.10
N HIS A 782 10.56 7.48 14.25
CA HIS A 782 9.70 6.31 14.48
C HIS A 782 8.29 6.58 15.02
N GLY A 783 7.27 6.09 14.31
CA GLY A 783 5.86 6.21 14.70
C GLY A 783 4.87 5.25 14.04
N GLN A 784 5.31 4.17 13.36
CA GLN A 784 4.39 3.17 12.81
C GLN A 784 3.89 2.21 13.91
N VAL A 785 2.72 2.52 14.48
CA VAL A 785 1.96 1.68 15.44
C VAL A 785 0.48 1.64 14.98
N PRO A 786 -0.19 0.48 15.00
CA PRO A 786 -1.43 0.26 14.24
C PRO A 786 -2.73 0.81 14.86
N THR A 787 -3.70 1.04 13.98
CA THR A 787 -5.08 1.38 14.32
C THR A 787 -5.88 0.15 14.78
N ILE A 788 -6.51 0.25 15.95
CA ILE A 788 -7.53 -0.70 16.43
C ILE A 788 -8.88 0.03 16.48
N ILE A 789 -9.94 -0.58 15.94
CA ILE A 789 -11.32 -0.08 16.05
C ILE A 789 -12.08 -0.93 17.10
N PRO A 790 -12.60 -0.35 18.20
CA PRO A 790 -13.41 -1.09 19.17
C PRO A 790 -14.81 -1.46 18.66
N THR A 791 -15.30 -2.64 19.06
CA THR A 791 -16.61 -3.19 18.65
C THR A 791 -17.81 -2.47 19.30
N ALA A 792 -18.94 -2.37 18.59
CA ALA A 792 -20.10 -1.56 18.97
C ALA A 792 -21.16 -2.25 19.87
N THR A 793 -22.01 -1.46 20.52
CA THR A 793 -23.31 -1.83 21.13
C THR A 793 -24.21 -0.56 21.28
N PRO A 794 -25.53 -0.61 21.62
CA PRO A 794 -26.55 -0.05 20.72
C PRO A 794 -27.37 1.18 21.19
N THR A 795 -28.26 1.63 20.29
CA THR A 795 -28.95 2.94 20.19
C THR A 795 -30.17 3.19 21.09
N VAL A 796 -30.41 4.45 21.49
CA VAL A 796 -31.76 5.06 21.64
C VAL A 796 -31.76 6.60 21.42
N THR A 797 -32.94 7.16 21.11
CA THR A 797 -33.27 8.58 20.73
C THR A 797 -34.80 8.80 21.00
N PRO A 798 -35.50 9.96 20.78
CA PRO A 798 -35.12 11.32 20.32
C PRO A 798 -35.87 12.58 20.94
N THR A 799 -35.48 13.81 20.49
CA THR A 799 -36.33 15.06 20.28
C THR A 799 -36.92 15.87 21.47
N PRO A 800 -37.50 17.12 21.30
CA PRO A 800 -37.50 18.11 20.16
C PRO A 800 -37.36 19.67 20.44
N THR A 801 -36.78 20.45 19.49
CA THR A 801 -37.05 21.88 19.03
C THR A 801 -36.88 23.06 20.07
N ALA A 802 -36.83 24.41 19.85
CA ALA A 802 -37.07 25.47 18.82
C ALA A 802 -36.01 26.65 18.97
N THR A 803 -35.81 27.77 18.21
CA THR A 803 -36.53 28.68 17.25
C THR A 803 -37.46 29.73 17.90
N PRO A 804 -37.52 31.08 17.56
CA PRO A 804 -36.90 31.98 16.52
C PRO A 804 -35.93 33.09 17.12
N ILE A 805 -35.34 34.17 16.53
CA ILE A 805 -35.48 35.07 15.32
C ILE A 805 -36.52 36.25 15.49
N PRO A 806 -36.43 37.55 14.99
CA PRO A 806 -35.47 38.32 14.09
C PRO A 806 -35.08 39.85 14.41
N THR A 807 -34.11 40.44 13.67
CA THR A 807 -33.98 41.86 13.11
C THR A 807 -34.06 43.17 13.98
N VAL A 808 -33.68 44.43 13.57
CA VAL A 808 -33.11 45.10 12.35
C VAL A 808 -32.32 46.42 12.70
N SER A 809 -31.37 46.83 11.81
CA SER A 809 -31.00 48.17 11.20
C SER A 809 -31.50 49.55 11.74
N PRO A 810 -31.04 50.77 11.29
CA PRO A 810 -30.09 51.12 10.18
C PRO A 810 -29.12 52.36 10.40
N SER A 811 -28.44 52.80 9.32
CA SER A 811 -28.04 54.22 8.99
C SER A 811 -26.86 54.92 9.72
N VAL A 812 -26.08 55.89 9.18
CA VAL A 812 -25.64 56.37 7.82
C VAL A 812 -24.38 57.30 7.99
N THR A 813 -23.24 57.14 7.28
CA THR A 813 -22.77 57.90 6.05
C THR A 813 -22.14 59.31 6.37
N PRO A 814 -21.24 59.95 5.56
CA PRO A 814 -19.92 59.48 5.07
C PRO A 814 -18.77 60.56 4.98
N THR A 815 -17.51 60.13 4.73
CA THR A 815 -16.41 60.87 4.03
C THR A 815 -15.92 62.22 4.63
N PRO A 816 -14.86 62.89 4.10
CA PRO A 816 -13.86 62.52 3.08
C PRO A 816 -12.38 62.57 3.60
N THR A 817 -11.30 62.43 2.82
CA THR A 817 -10.90 61.52 1.71
C THR A 817 -9.43 61.82 1.37
N ALA A 818 -8.62 60.82 1.01
CA ALA A 818 -7.28 60.99 0.41
C ALA A 818 -7.10 60.00 -0.77
N THR A 819 -6.31 60.35 -1.81
CA THR A 819 -6.25 59.64 -3.10
C THR A 819 -5.00 60.09 -3.88
N ALA A 820 -4.25 59.28 -4.64
CA ALA A 820 -4.06 57.81 -4.69
C ALA A 820 -2.84 57.48 -5.60
N THR A 821 -2.46 56.20 -5.69
CA THR A 821 -2.27 55.38 -6.93
C THR A 821 -1.12 54.38 -6.77
N PRO A 822 -1.18 53.11 -7.26
CA PRO A 822 -2.32 52.30 -7.74
C PRO A 822 -2.65 51.12 -6.79
N THR A 823 -3.58 50.24 -7.21
CA THR A 823 -4.20 49.19 -6.37
C THR A 823 -3.88 47.76 -6.86
N VAL A 824 -3.79 46.80 -5.93
CA VAL A 824 -3.97 45.36 -6.20
C VAL A 824 -5.28 44.91 -5.53
N THR A 825 -6.12 44.18 -6.25
CA THR A 825 -7.50 43.88 -5.84
C THR A 825 -7.58 42.78 -4.77
N PRO A 826 -8.35 42.96 -3.67
CA PRO A 826 -8.63 41.91 -2.71
C PRO A 826 -9.78 40.99 -3.17
N THR A 827 -9.67 39.69 -2.92
CA THR A 827 -10.77 38.73 -3.14
C THR A 827 -11.74 38.76 -1.94
N PRO A 828 -13.04 39.03 -2.12
CA PRO A 828 -14.00 39.08 -1.03
C PRO A 828 -14.55 37.70 -0.65
N SER A 829 -15.00 37.56 0.59
CA SER A 829 -15.80 36.41 1.05
C SER A 829 -17.27 36.56 0.62
N VAL A 830 -17.94 35.43 0.37
CA VAL A 830 -19.35 35.35 -0.03
C VAL A 830 -20.02 34.22 0.76
N PRO A 831 -21.23 34.40 1.33
CA PRO A 831 -21.94 33.33 2.01
C PRO A 831 -22.48 32.29 1.03
N TYR A 832 -22.34 31.01 1.37
CA TYR A 832 -22.91 29.88 0.62
C TYR A 832 -24.45 29.92 0.67
N GLY A 833 -25.10 29.67 -0.48
CA GLY A 833 -26.56 29.69 -0.65
C GLY A 833 -27.20 28.30 -0.52
N ASN A 834 -28.21 28.02 -1.36
CA ASN A 834 -28.74 26.67 -1.58
C ASN A 834 -27.98 25.98 -2.73
N PRO A 835 -27.97 24.63 -2.78
CA PRO A 835 -27.55 23.90 -3.99
C PRO A 835 -28.49 24.20 -5.17
N ASP A 836 -28.05 23.88 -6.38
CA ASP A 836 -28.82 23.97 -7.63
C ASP A 836 -28.37 22.80 -8.50
N MET A 837 -29.22 21.78 -8.60
CA MET A 837 -28.89 20.47 -9.15
C MET A 837 -29.39 20.36 -10.58
N ILE A 838 -28.45 20.34 -11.53
CA ILE A 838 -28.76 20.08 -12.94
C ILE A 838 -28.32 18.68 -13.35
N VAL A 839 -29.03 18.08 -14.30
CA VAL A 839 -28.51 16.95 -15.06
C VAL A 839 -27.69 17.51 -16.23
N THR A 840 -26.45 17.07 -16.37
CA THR A 840 -25.52 17.53 -17.42
C THR A 840 -25.32 16.53 -18.55
N ASP A 841 -25.52 15.23 -18.30
CA ASP A 841 -25.71 14.25 -19.37
C ASP A 841 -26.59 13.07 -18.92
N ILE A 842 -27.17 12.36 -19.89
CA ILE A 842 -27.88 11.09 -19.74
C ILE A 842 -27.15 10.03 -20.56
N THR A 843 -26.84 8.89 -19.96
CA THR A 843 -26.29 7.73 -20.67
C THR A 843 -27.16 6.50 -20.42
N TRP A 844 -26.97 5.46 -21.24
CA TRP A 844 -27.71 4.21 -21.13
C TRP A 844 -26.84 3.03 -21.58
N SER A 845 -27.10 1.87 -21.00
CA SER A 845 -26.45 0.61 -21.36
C SER A 845 -27.51 -0.46 -21.65
N PRO A 846 -27.44 -1.19 -22.78
CA PRO A 846 -26.47 -1.04 -23.86
C PRO A 846 -26.63 0.30 -24.63
N ALA A 847 -25.51 0.85 -25.11
CA ALA A 847 -25.47 2.18 -25.73
C ALA A 847 -26.29 2.30 -27.04
N ASN A 848 -26.30 1.23 -27.84
CA ASN A 848 -27.11 1.07 -29.05
C ASN A 848 -28.11 -0.09 -28.84
N PRO A 849 -29.21 0.13 -28.08
CA PRO A 849 -30.12 -0.94 -27.73
C PRO A 849 -30.92 -1.43 -28.95
N THR A 850 -31.16 -2.73 -29.02
CA THR A 850 -32.10 -3.34 -29.95
C THR A 850 -33.40 -3.76 -29.25
N ASN A 851 -34.44 -4.05 -30.04
CA ASN A 851 -35.70 -4.60 -29.57
C ASN A 851 -35.49 -5.80 -28.62
N GLY A 852 -36.11 -5.75 -27.43
CA GLY A 852 -35.96 -6.77 -26.39
C GLY A 852 -34.76 -6.61 -25.46
N ASN A 853 -33.87 -5.61 -25.67
CA ASN A 853 -32.80 -5.31 -24.72
C ASN A 853 -33.37 -4.74 -23.41
N GLN A 854 -32.75 -5.10 -22.28
CA GLN A 854 -32.95 -4.42 -21.01
C GLN A 854 -31.98 -3.24 -20.94
N VAL A 855 -32.50 -2.03 -20.77
CA VAL A 855 -31.74 -0.78 -20.80
C VAL A 855 -31.68 -0.17 -19.40
N THR A 856 -30.47 -0.06 -18.85
CA THR A 856 -30.22 0.71 -17.62
C THR A 856 -29.88 2.15 -17.99
N PHE A 857 -30.46 3.12 -17.29
CA PHE A 857 -30.16 4.54 -17.47
C PHE A 857 -29.25 5.08 -16.37
N SER A 858 -28.42 6.05 -16.72
CA SER A 858 -27.53 6.79 -15.82
C SER A 858 -27.58 8.29 -16.13
N ALA A 859 -27.30 9.13 -15.14
CA ALA A 859 -27.27 10.59 -15.26
C ALA A 859 -26.04 11.16 -14.56
N VAL A 860 -25.37 12.10 -15.21
CA VAL A 860 -24.37 12.95 -14.57
C VAL A 860 -25.09 14.14 -13.95
N ILE A 861 -25.11 14.22 -12.62
CA ILE A 861 -25.73 15.31 -11.88
C ILE A 861 -24.65 16.24 -11.33
N LYS A 862 -24.90 17.55 -11.44
CA LYS A 862 -23.96 18.59 -11.04
C LYS A 862 -24.65 19.62 -10.18
N ASN A 863 -24.00 19.97 -9.07
CA ASN A 863 -24.38 21.13 -8.28
C ASN A 863 -23.72 22.38 -8.90
N ILE A 864 -24.51 23.27 -9.50
CA ILE A 864 -24.07 24.59 -9.98
C ILE A 864 -24.40 25.71 -8.99
N GLY A 865 -25.06 25.39 -7.88
CA GLY A 865 -25.48 26.34 -6.86
C GLY A 865 -24.34 26.76 -5.95
N THR A 866 -24.59 27.77 -5.11
CA THR A 866 -23.62 28.24 -4.12
C THR A 866 -23.76 27.55 -2.77
N GLY A 867 -24.72 26.65 -2.59
CA GLY A 867 -24.86 25.79 -1.41
C GLY A 867 -24.45 24.35 -1.67
N VAL A 868 -24.19 23.60 -0.60
CA VAL A 868 -23.85 22.18 -0.65
C VAL A 868 -25.13 21.34 -0.61
N ALA A 869 -25.18 20.21 -1.32
CA ALA A 869 -26.26 19.23 -1.13
C ALA A 869 -26.31 18.76 0.36
N PRO A 870 -27.47 18.68 1.02
CA PRO A 870 -27.52 18.40 2.45
C PRO A 870 -27.05 16.98 2.82
N LEU A 871 -26.08 16.89 3.73
CA LEU A 871 -25.43 15.63 4.12
C LEU A 871 -26.44 14.54 4.50
N GLY A 872 -26.26 13.33 3.93
CA GLY A 872 -27.13 12.17 4.18
C GLY A 872 -28.45 12.17 3.42
N SER A 873 -28.77 13.24 2.68
CA SER A 873 -29.93 13.28 1.78
C SER A 873 -29.65 12.51 0.49
N ILE A 874 -30.70 11.97 -0.13
CA ILE A 874 -30.60 11.15 -1.33
C ILE A 874 -30.57 12.04 -2.59
N ASN A 875 -29.55 11.90 -3.43
CA ASN A 875 -29.41 12.60 -4.70
C ASN A 875 -30.23 11.91 -5.81
N GLY A 876 -31.53 11.72 -5.55
CA GLY A 876 -32.35 10.85 -6.38
C GLY A 876 -32.58 11.40 -7.79
N VAL A 877 -32.51 10.52 -8.79
CA VAL A 877 -32.77 10.84 -10.20
C VAL A 877 -33.83 9.92 -10.77
N GLN A 878 -34.88 10.48 -11.34
CA GLN A 878 -35.91 9.74 -12.06
C GLN A 878 -35.61 9.71 -13.55
N PHE A 879 -35.70 8.52 -14.17
CA PHE A 879 -35.57 8.32 -15.61
C PHE A 879 -36.95 8.04 -16.23
N GLN A 880 -37.30 8.81 -17.25
CA GLN A 880 -38.56 8.70 -17.97
C GLN A 880 -38.31 8.38 -19.45
N VAL A 881 -39.18 7.56 -20.03
CA VAL A 881 -39.25 7.29 -21.47
C VAL A 881 -40.53 7.93 -22.00
N ASN A 882 -40.41 8.84 -22.97
CA ASN A 882 -41.51 9.64 -23.52
C ASN A 882 -42.40 10.28 -22.44
N GLY A 883 -41.78 10.81 -21.37
CA GLY A 883 -42.46 11.44 -20.23
C GLY A 883 -43.10 10.48 -19.21
N THR A 884 -42.97 9.17 -19.38
CA THR A 884 -43.42 8.17 -18.40
C THR A 884 -42.23 7.65 -17.59
N SER A 885 -42.27 7.74 -16.26
CA SER A 885 -41.22 7.18 -15.39
C SER A 885 -41.07 5.67 -15.59
N VAL A 886 -39.83 5.19 -15.76
CA VAL A 886 -39.50 3.78 -16.01
C VAL A 886 -38.49 3.19 -15.04
N SER A 887 -37.57 3.99 -14.51
CA SER A 887 -36.63 3.61 -13.45
C SER A 887 -36.07 4.84 -12.74
N TRP A 888 -35.38 4.66 -11.62
CA TRP A 888 -34.79 5.74 -10.85
C TRP A 888 -33.56 5.27 -10.05
N SER A 889 -32.75 6.25 -9.64
CA SER A 889 -31.70 6.10 -8.63
C SER A 889 -32.17 6.74 -7.33
N ASP A 890 -32.14 6.02 -6.21
CA ASP A 890 -32.62 6.48 -4.90
C ASP A 890 -31.72 6.05 -3.71
N ASN A 891 -30.50 5.57 -3.98
CA ASN A 891 -29.56 5.08 -2.97
C ASN A 891 -28.33 5.98 -2.72
N ASP A 892 -27.89 6.78 -3.70
CA ASP A 892 -26.75 7.69 -3.52
C ASP A 892 -27.04 8.81 -2.51
N LYS A 893 -26.07 9.05 -1.60
CA LYS A 893 -26.09 10.11 -0.58
C LYS A 893 -24.79 10.92 -0.56
N THR A 894 -24.05 10.93 -1.67
CA THR A 894 -22.72 11.54 -1.78
C THR A 894 -22.85 13.07 -1.68
N GLN A 895 -22.06 13.73 -0.84
CA GLN A 895 -22.29 15.16 -0.60
C GLN A 895 -21.71 16.05 -1.72
N ILE A 896 -22.58 16.52 -2.62
CA ILE A 896 -22.19 17.29 -3.81
C ILE A 896 -21.94 18.76 -3.45
N GLN A 897 -20.67 19.16 -3.47
CA GLN A 897 -20.19 20.54 -3.26
C GLN A 897 -20.53 21.45 -4.46
N PRO A 898 -20.64 22.78 -4.28
CA PRO A 898 -20.68 23.77 -5.36
C PRO A 898 -19.65 23.49 -6.46
N GLY A 899 -20.11 23.39 -7.71
CA GLY A 899 -19.29 23.06 -8.88
C GLY A 899 -18.96 21.57 -9.06
N GLY A 900 -19.21 20.73 -8.07
CA GLY A 900 -19.00 19.28 -8.10
C GLY A 900 -20.11 18.51 -8.81
N SER A 901 -19.77 17.31 -9.29
CA SER A 901 -20.68 16.42 -10.03
C SER A 901 -20.39 14.95 -9.76
N ILE A 902 -21.43 14.12 -9.81
CA ILE A 902 -21.35 12.66 -9.70
C ILE A 902 -22.21 12.00 -10.78
N THR A 903 -21.94 10.73 -11.09
CA THR A 903 -22.81 9.92 -11.96
C THR A 903 -23.64 8.98 -11.10
N VAL A 904 -24.97 9.04 -11.23
CA VAL A 904 -25.89 8.10 -10.58
C VAL A 904 -26.55 7.20 -11.64
N THR A 905 -26.83 5.96 -11.27
CA THR A 905 -27.37 4.92 -12.17
C THR A 905 -28.66 4.37 -11.59
N ALA A 906 -29.64 4.05 -12.43
CA ALA A 906 -30.90 3.47 -11.98
C ALA A 906 -30.67 2.17 -11.19
N VAL A 907 -31.37 2.03 -10.05
CA VAL A 907 -31.32 0.85 -9.16
C VAL A 907 -32.69 0.23 -8.89
N SER A 908 -33.78 0.95 -9.18
CA SER A 908 -35.16 0.47 -9.04
C SER A 908 -36.09 1.17 -10.04
N GLY A 909 -37.39 0.88 -9.99
CA GLY A 909 -38.40 1.40 -10.91
C GLY A 909 -39.83 0.97 -10.57
N PRO A 910 -40.85 1.41 -11.33
CA PRO A 910 -42.26 1.18 -11.01
C PRO A 910 -42.67 -0.30 -10.92
N SER A 911 -41.90 -1.20 -11.52
CA SER A 911 -42.08 -2.66 -11.51
C SER A 911 -41.08 -3.40 -10.61
N GLY A 912 -40.28 -2.69 -9.81
CA GLY A 912 -39.17 -3.25 -9.03
C GLY A 912 -37.92 -3.60 -9.84
N SER A 913 -37.78 -3.04 -11.06
CA SER A 913 -36.60 -3.23 -11.92
C SER A 913 -35.87 -1.91 -12.16
N ALA A 914 -34.54 -1.95 -12.18
CA ALA A 914 -33.68 -0.85 -12.62
C ALA A 914 -33.73 -0.60 -14.15
N THR A 915 -34.21 -1.59 -14.93
CA THR A 915 -34.12 -1.60 -16.40
C THR A 915 -35.45 -1.35 -17.09
N TRP A 916 -35.39 -0.64 -18.22
CA TRP A 916 -36.49 -0.50 -19.17
C TRP A 916 -36.33 -1.50 -20.33
N ALA A 917 -37.39 -2.26 -20.63
CA ALA A 917 -37.39 -3.20 -21.74
C ALA A 917 -37.65 -2.46 -23.07
N ALA A 918 -36.60 -2.30 -23.87
CA ALA A 918 -36.63 -1.54 -25.12
C ALA A 918 -37.41 -2.23 -26.23
N LYS A 919 -38.05 -1.44 -27.10
CA LYS A 919 -38.74 -1.86 -28.33
C LYS A 919 -38.29 -0.95 -29.48
N THR A 920 -38.33 -1.43 -30.73
CA THR A 920 -37.91 -0.63 -31.89
C THR A 920 -38.64 0.72 -31.96
N GLY A 921 -37.89 1.81 -32.10
CA GLY A 921 -38.41 3.18 -32.17
C GLY A 921 -37.46 4.23 -31.60
N THR A 922 -37.75 5.51 -31.84
CA THR A 922 -37.05 6.63 -31.19
C THR A 922 -37.86 7.15 -30.00
N TYR A 923 -37.18 7.39 -28.89
CA TYR A 923 -37.73 7.77 -27.60
C TYR A 923 -37.02 9.00 -27.06
N THR A 924 -37.76 9.91 -26.42
CA THR A 924 -37.18 10.97 -25.60
C THR A 924 -36.93 10.41 -24.21
N ILE A 925 -35.67 10.34 -23.80
CA ILE A 925 -35.29 9.98 -22.44
C ILE A 925 -35.16 11.26 -21.63
N THR A 926 -35.88 11.35 -20.52
CA THR A 926 -35.76 12.46 -19.56
C THR A 926 -35.07 11.94 -18.31
N ALA A 927 -34.09 12.67 -17.78
CA ALA A 927 -33.57 12.45 -16.44
C ALA A 927 -33.88 13.69 -15.59
N TRP A 928 -34.43 13.48 -14.40
CA TRP A 928 -34.85 14.54 -13.48
C TRP A 928 -34.17 14.33 -12.12
N VAL A 929 -33.24 15.21 -11.76
CA VAL A 929 -32.58 15.18 -10.44
C VAL A 929 -33.44 15.87 -9.38
N ASN A 930 -33.42 15.31 -8.17
CA ASN A 930 -34.25 15.72 -7.04
C ASN A 930 -35.77 15.70 -7.36
N ASP A 931 -36.21 14.70 -8.13
CA ASP A 931 -37.55 14.55 -8.73
C ASP A 931 -38.75 14.69 -7.77
N VAL A 932 -38.57 14.45 -6.46
CA VAL A 932 -39.60 14.62 -5.43
C VAL A 932 -39.29 15.72 -4.40
N ASN A 933 -38.34 16.62 -4.69
CA ASN A 933 -37.90 17.72 -3.82
C ASN A 933 -37.45 17.25 -2.41
N ARG A 934 -36.54 16.26 -2.38
CA ARG A 934 -35.94 15.68 -1.16
C ARG A 934 -35.13 16.71 -0.34
N TYR A 935 -34.63 17.75 -0.99
CA TYR A 935 -34.02 18.93 -0.35
C TYR A 935 -34.32 20.23 -1.11
N PRO A 936 -34.23 21.41 -0.47
CA PRO A 936 -34.41 22.71 -1.12
C PRO A 936 -33.22 23.08 -2.01
N GLU A 937 -33.51 23.76 -3.11
CA GLU A 937 -32.53 24.28 -4.07
C GLU A 937 -32.74 25.78 -4.33
N SER A 938 -31.80 26.46 -4.99
CA SER A 938 -31.93 27.86 -5.42
C SER A 938 -32.63 28.04 -6.76
N ASN A 939 -32.67 26.99 -7.58
CA ASN A 939 -33.48 26.86 -8.78
C ASN A 939 -33.95 25.41 -8.88
N THR A 940 -35.15 25.18 -9.38
CA THR A 940 -35.71 23.83 -9.60
C THR A 940 -36.20 23.63 -11.04
N ASN A 941 -36.02 24.63 -11.91
CA ASN A 941 -36.54 24.67 -13.28
C ASN A 941 -35.56 24.10 -14.33
N ASN A 942 -34.37 23.70 -13.88
CA ASN A 942 -33.21 23.27 -14.67
C ASN A 942 -32.75 21.85 -14.33
N ASN A 943 -33.47 21.18 -13.43
CA ASN A 943 -33.16 19.85 -12.89
C ASN A 943 -33.48 18.70 -13.87
N MET A 944 -33.91 19.03 -15.10
CA MET A 944 -34.34 18.08 -16.11
C MET A 944 -33.51 18.24 -17.38
N LEU A 945 -32.88 17.16 -17.84
CA LEU A 945 -32.30 17.06 -19.17
C LEU A 945 -33.11 16.07 -20.02
N THR A 946 -33.10 16.25 -21.33
CA THR A 946 -33.67 15.28 -22.28
C THR A 946 -32.64 14.91 -23.36
N LYS A 947 -32.64 13.63 -23.76
CA LYS A 947 -31.73 13.08 -24.78
C LYS A 947 -32.48 12.01 -25.57
N SER A 948 -32.34 11.99 -26.90
CA SER A 948 -33.08 11.05 -27.75
C SER A 948 -32.35 9.71 -27.85
N LEU A 949 -33.03 8.62 -27.52
CA LEU A 949 -32.58 7.24 -27.69
C LEU A 949 -33.29 6.60 -28.88
N THR A 950 -32.55 6.06 -29.84
CA THR A 950 -33.13 5.24 -30.93
C THR A 950 -32.81 3.77 -30.70
N VAL A 951 -33.86 2.97 -30.54
CA VAL A 951 -33.81 1.51 -30.44
C VAL A 951 -34.05 0.91 -31.82
N THR A 952 -33.19 0.00 -32.26
CA THR A 952 -33.29 -0.64 -33.59
C THR A 952 -33.79 -2.09 -33.52
N GLU A 953 -34.13 -2.67 -34.68
CA GLU A 953 -34.57 -4.07 -34.76
C GLU A 953 -33.38 -5.00 -35.01
N GLY A 954 -33.23 -6.05 -34.20
CA GLY A 954 -32.05 -6.92 -34.19
C GLY A 954 -32.14 -8.09 -35.18
N GLY A 955 -31.08 -8.31 -35.95
CA GLY A 955 -30.91 -9.49 -36.82
C GLY A 955 -30.59 -10.78 -36.03
N VAL A 956 -30.70 -11.94 -36.70
CA VAL A 956 -30.75 -13.27 -36.04
C VAL A 956 -29.66 -14.22 -36.55
N GLN A 957 -28.96 -14.87 -35.60
CA GLN A 957 -28.03 -16.04 -35.75
C GLN A 957 -26.68 -15.81 -36.49
N PRO A 958 -25.64 -16.67 -36.27
CA PRO A 958 -25.47 -17.74 -35.28
C PRO A 958 -24.21 -17.57 -34.37
N THR A 959 -23.96 -18.55 -33.50
CA THR A 959 -23.01 -18.47 -32.36
C THR A 959 -21.53 -18.78 -32.70
N VAL A 960 -20.60 -18.08 -32.05
CA VAL A 960 -19.20 -18.52 -31.79
C VAL A 960 -18.82 -18.24 -30.33
N THR A 961 -18.05 -19.14 -29.72
CA THR A 961 -17.70 -19.09 -28.28
C THR A 961 -16.51 -18.16 -28.03
N PRO A 962 -16.59 -17.20 -27.08
CA PRO A 962 -15.51 -16.24 -26.83
C PRO A 962 -14.38 -16.82 -25.96
N THR A 963 -13.14 -16.49 -26.33
CA THR A 963 -11.94 -16.68 -25.48
C THR A 963 -11.90 -15.58 -24.40
N PRO A 964 -11.69 -15.90 -23.11
CA PRO A 964 -11.49 -14.89 -22.07
C PRO A 964 -10.02 -14.44 -22.00
N THR A 965 -9.79 -13.13 -21.91
CA THR A 965 -8.47 -12.57 -21.53
C THR A 965 -8.68 -11.24 -20.79
N PRO A 966 -8.58 -11.23 -19.45
CA PRO A 966 -8.61 -10.00 -18.65
C PRO A 966 -7.20 -9.64 -18.14
N GLY A 967 -6.76 -8.41 -18.41
CA GLY A 967 -5.54 -7.80 -17.85
C GLY A 967 -5.78 -6.31 -17.54
N PRO A 968 -5.00 -5.67 -16.65
CA PRO A 968 -5.56 -4.66 -15.73
C PRO A 968 -5.79 -3.22 -16.24
N TYR A 969 -5.85 -2.98 -17.56
CA TYR A 969 -6.07 -1.63 -18.11
C TYR A 969 -7.52 -1.39 -18.47
N GLY A 970 -7.94 -0.12 -18.37
CA GLY A 970 -8.97 0.38 -19.27
C GLY A 970 -8.47 0.33 -20.72
N ASN A 971 -9.35 0.52 -21.69
CA ASN A 971 -8.95 0.51 -23.09
C ASN A 971 -8.12 1.79 -23.45
N PRO A 972 -7.32 1.81 -24.53
CA PRO A 972 -6.75 3.05 -25.10
C PRO A 972 -7.85 4.06 -25.50
N ASP A 973 -7.51 5.33 -25.71
CA ASP A 973 -8.41 6.35 -26.29
C ASP A 973 -7.56 7.12 -27.30
N MET A 974 -7.88 6.97 -28.59
CA MET A 974 -7.07 7.43 -29.70
C MET A 974 -7.69 8.67 -30.33
N ILE A 975 -7.09 9.84 -30.07
CA ILE A 975 -7.52 11.09 -30.71
C ILE A 975 -6.65 11.45 -31.91
N VAL A 976 -7.20 12.28 -32.80
CA VAL A 976 -6.41 13.04 -33.77
C VAL A 976 -6.13 14.44 -33.19
N THR A 977 -4.88 14.89 -33.27
CA THR A 977 -4.40 16.15 -32.65
C THR A 977 -3.99 17.22 -33.66
N ASP A 978 -3.56 16.85 -34.87
CA ASP A 978 -3.50 17.78 -36.01
C ASP A 978 -3.69 17.06 -37.35
N ILE A 979 -4.07 17.81 -38.38
CA ILE A 979 -4.20 17.37 -39.78
C ILE A 979 -3.36 18.28 -40.68
N THR A 980 -2.63 17.70 -41.62
CA THR A 980 -1.81 18.40 -42.61
C THR A 980 -2.03 17.82 -44.01
N TRP A 981 -1.66 18.60 -45.03
CA TRP A 981 -1.82 18.21 -46.43
C TRP A 981 -0.69 18.77 -47.29
N SER A 982 -0.36 18.06 -48.35
CA SER A 982 0.62 18.49 -49.36
C SER A 982 0.01 18.42 -50.77
N PRO A 983 0.08 19.49 -51.59
CA PRO A 983 0.70 20.79 -51.29
C PRO A 983 -0.11 21.62 -50.27
N ALA A 984 0.59 22.36 -49.39
CA ALA A 984 -0.03 23.10 -48.28
C ALA A 984 -0.96 24.26 -48.71
N SER A 985 -0.75 24.81 -49.91
CA SER A 985 -1.59 25.82 -50.55
C SER A 985 -2.10 25.29 -51.91
N PRO A 986 -3.10 24.39 -51.92
CA PRO A 986 -3.53 23.72 -53.14
C PRO A 986 -4.33 24.66 -54.07
N VAL A 987 -4.24 24.38 -55.36
CA VAL A 987 -5.10 24.96 -56.40
C VAL A 987 -5.92 23.88 -57.11
N SER A 988 -7.02 24.28 -57.74
CA SER A 988 -7.90 23.39 -58.50
C SER A 988 -7.13 22.51 -59.49
N GLY A 989 -7.37 21.20 -59.47
CA GLY A 989 -6.65 20.18 -60.24
C GLY A 989 -5.40 19.60 -59.56
N ASN A 990 -4.97 20.10 -58.40
CA ASN A 990 -3.87 19.49 -57.63
C ASN A 990 -4.27 18.12 -57.08
N LYS A 991 -3.30 17.19 -56.99
CA LYS A 991 -3.39 16.01 -56.15
C LYS A 991 -2.91 16.35 -54.75
N ILE A 992 -3.70 16.01 -53.74
CA ILE A 992 -3.44 16.30 -52.32
C ILE A 992 -3.25 14.97 -51.57
N THR A 993 -2.13 14.83 -50.88
CA THR A 993 -1.92 13.75 -49.88
C THR A 993 -2.18 14.32 -48.48
N PHE A 994 -2.88 13.54 -47.64
CA PHE A 994 -3.16 13.91 -46.24
C PHE A 994 -2.31 13.13 -45.22
N SER A 995 -1.99 13.80 -44.12
CA SER A 995 -1.32 13.23 -42.95
C SER A 995 -1.96 13.76 -41.67
N ALA A 996 -1.99 12.97 -40.60
CA ALA A 996 -2.47 13.42 -39.29
C ALA A 996 -1.53 12.99 -38.16
N VAL A 997 -1.54 13.75 -37.07
CA VAL A 997 -0.88 13.38 -35.80
C VAL A 997 -1.93 12.72 -34.91
N ILE A 998 -1.80 11.42 -34.69
CA ILE A 998 -2.66 10.64 -33.79
C ILE A 998 -1.99 10.54 -32.41
N LYS A 999 -2.79 10.48 -31.35
CA LYS A 999 -2.32 10.39 -29.97
C LYS A 999 -3.20 9.44 -29.16
N ASN A 1000 -2.59 8.53 -28.41
CA ASN A 1000 -3.30 7.84 -27.33
C ASN A 1000 -3.34 8.77 -26.10
N GLN A 1001 -4.51 8.97 -25.49
CA GLN A 1001 -4.68 9.69 -24.23
C GLN A 1001 -5.48 8.90 -23.18
N GLY A 1002 -5.95 7.70 -23.52
CA GLY A 1002 -6.57 6.77 -22.57
C GLY A 1002 -5.56 6.14 -21.62
N THR A 1003 -6.07 5.31 -20.71
CA THR A 1003 -5.25 4.57 -19.75
C THR A 1003 -4.74 3.23 -20.29
N GLY A 1004 -5.34 2.71 -21.36
CA GLY A 1004 -4.88 1.50 -22.07
C GLY A 1004 -3.95 1.76 -23.24
N VAL A 1005 -3.52 0.69 -23.89
CA VAL A 1005 -2.48 0.69 -24.91
C VAL A 1005 -3.05 0.32 -26.28
N ALA A 1006 -2.76 1.10 -27.33
CA ALA A 1006 -3.06 0.70 -28.70
C ALA A 1006 -2.19 -0.52 -29.07
N PRO A 1007 -2.76 -1.71 -29.34
CA PRO A 1007 -1.98 -2.96 -29.32
C PRO A 1007 -0.92 -3.07 -30.41
N ALA A 1008 0.27 -3.57 -30.05
CA ALA A 1008 1.33 -3.86 -31.01
C ALA A 1008 0.87 -4.91 -32.03
N GLY A 1009 1.07 -4.64 -33.33
CA GLY A 1009 0.64 -5.53 -34.41
C GLY A 1009 -0.79 -5.33 -34.90
N SER A 1010 -1.66 -4.67 -34.12
CA SER A 1010 -2.96 -4.19 -34.61
C SER A 1010 -2.77 -2.94 -35.49
N ILE A 1011 -3.63 -2.78 -36.50
CA ILE A 1011 -3.54 -1.65 -37.44
C ILE A 1011 -4.18 -0.40 -36.80
N ASN A 1012 -3.39 0.66 -36.59
CA ASN A 1012 -3.82 2.01 -36.20
C ASN A 1012 -4.46 2.73 -37.41
N GLY A 1013 -5.55 2.17 -37.94
CA GLY A 1013 -6.10 2.58 -39.23
C GLY A 1013 -6.74 3.97 -39.19
N LEU A 1014 -6.32 4.85 -40.08
CA LEU A 1014 -6.65 6.27 -40.09
C LEU A 1014 -7.34 6.66 -41.41
N GLN A 1015 -8.59 7.06 -41.35
CA GLN A 1015 -9.39 7.48 -42.51
C GLN A 1015 -9.35 9.00 -42.68
N PHE A 1016 -9.27 9.48 -43.92
CA PHE A 1016 -9.40 10.91 -44.26
C PHE A 1016 -10.64 11.13 -45.12
N GLN A 1017 -11.44 12.12 -44.73
CA GLN A 1017 -12.65 12.55 -45.43
C GLN A 1017 -12.56 14.02 -45.84
N VAL A 1018 -13.13 14.35 -46.99
CA VAL A 1018 -13.34 15.73 -47.46
C VAL A 1018 -14.84 15.97 -47.58
N ASN A 1019 -15.37 16.99 -46.89
CA ASN A 1019 -16.80 17.28 -46.77
C ASN A 1019 -17.65 16.03 -46.40
N GLY A 1020 -17.16 15.20 -45.46
CA GLY A 1020 -17.84 13.98 -45.01
C GLY A 1020 -17.77 12.79 -45.97
N THR A 1021 -17.05 12.89 -47.09
CA THR A 1021 -16.81 11.78 -48.03
C THR A 1021 -15.40 11.24 -47.84
N CYS A 1022 -15.25 9.94 -47.59
CA CYS A 1022 -13.92 9.30 -47.53
C CYS A 1022 -13.19 9.42 -48.88
N VAL A 1023 -11.93 9.87 -48.84
CA VAL A 1023 -11.09 10.10 -50.05
C VAL A 1023 -9.77 9.35 -50.03
N SER A 1024 -9.25 9.01 -48.85
CA SER A 1024 -7.98 8.29 -48.67
C SER A 1024 -7.87 7.76 -47.24
N TRP A 1025 -7.03 6.76 -46.99
CA TRP A 1025 -6.76 6.25 -45.64
C TRP A 1025 -5.32 5.76 -45.49
N SER A 1026 -4.96 5.40 -44.26
CA SER A 1026 -3.72 4.71 -43.91
C SER A 1026 -4.03 3.42 -43.16
N ASP A 1027 -3.58 2.28 -43.68
CA ASP A 1027 -3.86 0.93 -43.15
C ASP A 1027 -2.59 0.10 -42.84
N ASN A 1028 -1.40 0.70 -42.91
CA ASN A 1028 -0.12 0.02 -42.75
C ASN A 1028 0.66 0.36 -41.47
N ASN A 1029 0.12 1.20 -40.58
CA ASN A 1029 0.75 1.50 -39.29
C ASN A 1029 0.31 0.47 -38.23
N THR A 1030 1.23 -0.33 -37.72
CA THR A 1030 0.99 -1.36 -36.68
C THR A 1030 1.83 -1.15 -35.41
N THR A 1031 2.34 0.07 -35.22
CA THR A 1031 3.21 0.44 -34.10
C THR A 1031 2.41 0.59 -32.81
N GLN A 1032 2.91 0.09 -31.69
CA GLN A 1032 2.27 0.31 -30.38
C GLN A 1032 2.25 1.81 -30.02
N ILE A 1033 1.13 2.30 -29.47
CA ILE A 1033 0.98 3.70 -29.04
C ILE A 1033 0.54 3.72 -27.57
N MET A 1034 1.45 4.13 -26.70
CA MET A 1034 1.28 4.13 -25.24
C MET A 1034 0.46 5.36 -24.76
N PRO A 1035 -0.21 5.29 -23.59
CA PRO A 1035 -0.84 6.44 -22.94
C PRO A 1035 0.01 7.73 -22.98
N GLY A 1036 -0.53 8.76 -23.63
CA GLY A 1036 0.12 10.07 -23.84
C GLY A 1036 0.96 10.21 -25.12
N GLN A 1037 1.39 9.11 -25.75
CA GLN A 1037 2.26 9.10 -26.93
C GLN A 1037 1.53 9.58 -28.19
N SER A 1038 2.25 10.26 -29.10
CA SER A 1038 1.74 10.70 -30.41
C SER A 1038 2.60 10.19 -31.56
N VAL A 1039 1.98 9.95 -32.74
CA VAL A 1039 2.61 9.44 -33.97
C VAL A 1039 2.03 10.18 -35.17
N THR A 1040 2.84 10.50 -36.20
CA THR A 1040 2.33 11.03 -37.48
C THR A 1040 2.08 9.89 -38.47
N VAL A 1041 0.89 9.84 -39.05
CA VAL A 1041 0.45 8.82 -40.01
C VAL A 1041 0.02 9.49 -41.31
N THR A 1042 0.36 8.91 -42.46
CA THR A 1042 0.14 9.48 -43.81
C THR A 1042 -0.66 8.50 -44.67
N ALA A 1043 -1.59 9.01 -45.48
CA ALA A 1043 -2.42 8.19 -46.35
C ALA A 1043 -1.57 7.35 -47.34
N ASN A 1044 -1.88 6.06 -47.44
CA ASN A 1044 -1.19 5.09 -48.30
C ASN A 1044 -2.11 4.52 -49.41
N SER A 1045 -3.43 4.61 -49.24
CA SER A 1045 -4.44 4.09 -50.17
C SER A 1045 -5.72 4.93 -50.13
N GLY A 1046 -6.76 4.52 -50.87
CA GLY A 1046 -8.04 5.21 -50.93
C GLY A 1046 -9.07 4.51 -51.83
N PRO A 1047 -10.32 5.00 -51.92
CA PRO A 1047 -11.44 4.32 -52.59
C PRO A 1047 -11.21 4.00 -54.08
N THR A 1048 -10.29 4.71 -54.72
CA THR A 1048 -9.92 4.56 -56.14
C THR A 1048 -8.58 3.83 -56.34
N GLY A 1049 -8.01 3.22 -55.29
CA GLY A 1049 -6.66 2.65 -55.30
C GLY A 1049 -5.56 3.72 -55.28
N SER A 1050 -5.84 4.91 -54.75
CA SER A 1050 -4.91 6.04 -54.73
C SER A 1050 -4.96 6.80 -53.39
N PRO A 1051 -3.80 7.18 -52.80
CA PRO A 1051 -3.74 7.96 -51.55
C PRO A 1051 -4.04 9.46 -51.72
N THR A 1052 -4.39 9.92 -52.93
CA THR A 1052 -4.49 11.37 -53.22
C THR A 1052 -5.89 11.80 -53.65
N TYR A 1053 -6.41 12.84 -53.00
CA TYR A 1053 -7.61 13.56 -53.40
C TYR A 1053 -7.29 14.54 -54.55
N ILE A 1054 -8.20 14.70 -55.52
CA ILE A 1054 -8.07 15.72 -56.58
C ILE A 1054 -8.86 16.97 -56.17
N ALA A 1055 -8.15 18.07 -55.98
CA ALA A 1055 -8.69 19.32 -55.49
C ALA A 1055 -9.58 20.03 -56.53
N THR A 1056 -10.65 20.67 -56.07
CA THR A 1056 -11.45 21.65 -56.83
C THR A 1056 -11.47 22.97 -56.07
N ALA A 1057 -11.62 24.11 -56.75
CA ALA A 1057 -11.61 25.42 -56.07
C ALA A 1057 -12.77 25.55 -55.07
N GLY A 1058 -12.48 26.03 -53.85
CA GLY A 1058 -13.45 26.15 -52.76
C GLY A 1058 -12.83 26.00 -51.37
N THR A 1059 -13.65 26.01 -50.32
CA THR A 1059 -13.23 25.70 -48.95
C THR A 1059 -13.95 24.45 -48.46
N PHE A 1060 -13.19 23.51 -47.89
CA PHE A 1060 -13.64 22.16 -47.55
C PHE A 1060 -13.31 21.85 -46.09
N SER A 1061 -14.14 21.04 -45.44
CA SER A 1061 -13.76 20.38 -44.18
C SER A 1061 -12.96 19.12 -44.49
N VAL A 1062 -11.76 19.02 -43.91
CA VAL A 1062 -10.94 17.80 -43.93
C VAL A 1062 -11.05 17.16 -42.55
N MET A 1063 -11.68 15.99 -42.46
CA MET A 1063 -11.76 15.20 -41.24
C MET A 1063 -10.76 14.05 -41.31
N ALA A 1064 -10.10 13.75 -40.19
CA ALA A 1064 -9.34 12.52 -40.02
C ALA A 1064 -9.94 11.73 -38.84
N TRP A 1065 -10.08 10.41 -39.00
CA TRP A 1065 -10.70 9.49 -38.03
C TRP A 1065 -9.78 8.30 -37.76
N ILE A 1066 -9.26 8.18 -36.54
CA ILE A 1066 -8.39 7.07 -36.12
C ILE A 1066 -9.21 5.90 -35.57
N ASN A 1067 -8.74 4.67 -35.83
CA ASN A 1067 -9.43 3.42 -35.55
C ASN A 1067 -10.84 3.36 -36.20
N ASP A 1068 -10.93 3.83 -37.45
CA ASP A 1068 -12.18 4.11 -38.19
C ASP A 1068 -13.19 2.94 -38.35
N ILE A 1069 -12.81 1.70 -38.00
CA ILE A 1069 -13.68 0.52 -37.99
C ILE A 1069 -13.55 -0.33 -36.70
N ASN A 1070 -13.04 0.25 -35.61
CA ASN A 1070 -12.88 -0.39 -34.29
C ASN A 1070 -12.08 -1.72 -34.33
N ARG A 1071 -10.86 -1.68 -34.88
CA ARG A 1071 -9.92 -2.83 -35.02
C ARG A 1071 -9.36 -3.32 -33.69
N TYR A 1072 -9.46 -2.51 -32.64
CA TYR A 1072 -9.20 -2.84 -31.24
C TYR A 1072 -10.13 -2.00 -30.34
N PRO A 1073 -10.42 -2.45 -29.10
CA PRO A 1073 -11.29 -1.71 -28.18
C PRO A 1073 -10.67 -0.39 -27.72
N GLU A 1074 -11.49 0.64 -27.54
CA GLU A 1074 -11.11 1.92 -26.96
C GLU A 1074 -12.02 2.31 -25.78
N SER A 1075 -11.59 3.25 -24.93
CA SER A 1075 -12.28 3.70 -23.70
C SER A 1075 -13.12 4.95 -23.96
N ASN A 1076 -12.77 5.65 -25.02
CA ASN A 1076 -13.58 6.64 -25.70
C ASN A 1076 -13.34 6.44 -27.21
N THR A 1077 -14.41 6.44 -28.01
CA THR A 1077 -14.33 6.41 -29.49
C THR A 1077 -14.86 7.71 -30.11
N ASP A 1078 -15.47 8.58 -29.31
CA ASP A 1078 -16.22 9.76 -29.78
C ASP A 1078 -15.29 10.94 -30.06
N ASN A 1079 -14.07 10.90 -29.52
CA ASN A 1079 -12.99 11.87 -29.71
C ASN A 1079 -11.97 11.45 -30.79
N ASN A 1080 -12.19 10.31 -31.46
CA ASN A 1080 -11.31 9.76 -32.50
C ASN A 1080 -11.29 10.57 -33.81
N THR A 1081 -11.97 11.71 -33.87
CA THR A 1081 -12.04 12.57 -35.05
C THR A 1081 -11.51 13.97 -34.77
N LEU A 1082 -10.80 14.53 -35.74
CA LEU A 1082 -10.49 15.96 -35.82
C LEU A 1082 -10.92 16.48 -37.18
N THR A 1083 -11.42 17.72 -37.25
CA THR A 1083 -11.76 18.39 -38.51
C THR A 1083 -11.02 19.73 -38.64
N LYS A 1084 -10.44 19.98 -39.81
CA LYS A 1084 -9.66 21.19 -40.12
C LYS A 1084 -10.09 21.74 -41.49
N MET A 1085 -10.22 23.05 -41.64
CA MET A 1085 -10.68 23.65 -42.89
C MET A 1085 -9.52 23.85 -43.88
N MET A 1086 -9.70 23.39 -45.11
CA MET A 1086 -8.75 23.52 -46.23
C MET A 1086 -9.34 24.41 -47.33
N THR A 1087 -8.65 25.48 -47.71
CA THR A 1087 -9.03 26.30 -48.87
C THR A 1087 -8.16 25.93 -50.08
N VAL A 1088 -8.82 25.56 -51.17
CA VAL A 1088 -8.25 25.37 -52.50
C VAL A 1088 -8.59 26.60 -53.35
N ARG A 1089 -7.61 27.16 -54.06
CA ARG A 1089 -7.80 28.32 -54.95
C ARG A 1089 -8.08 27.94 -56.41
#